data_AF-A0A2V0NL58-F1
#
_entry.id   AF-A0A2V0NL58-F1
#
_cell.length_a   1.000
_cell.length_b   1.000
_cell.length_c   1.000
_cell.angle_alpha   90.00
_cell.angle_beta   90.00
_cell.angle_gamma   90.00
#
_symmetry.space_group_name_H-M   'P 1'
#
loop_
_entity.id
_entity.type
_entity.pdbx_description
1 polymer ?
#
loop_
_entity_poly.entity_id
_entity_poly.type
_entity_poly.pdbx_seq_one_letter_code
_entity_poly.pdbx_strand_id
1 'polypeptide(L)'
;MEGLRALLAAEQWGAAPGGGGGCGGGAPSIERALRGGALAAAAAEWGGRDLRAWLERGNPFAGEQPGALPAAPQPAADASGAPAASPAPSPRVATASSRRVLCWLRNYAELFAPLPAQRERLWRCIADLFDNYLLACWVLFGGATLEALAWQDDCAPRRLRGALLRITTSEGCKYKATVEELLRNKPAPKPAAPPASPLIDFGLGLGRAASPAAGAAAARAASPAPGSGGAAGAGGGGGGSGSKFDAFTKRFKETVVELINADLSQPYEAGSASRGATPTPTPLPPEVAGGSGASTPRPAPERPAPSPSPPPAQQPPLPHQQATAPSPSPPPAAAAAAAAAAAAAAHATARIGGRWGLRERVVAVESLMAIGDELKAAKGALLGLLGSSGSSPHSQQQQGAAQPEQVGKPEGHQQQQQQQQQQHQAQAQDRSGGLAREVEQYYARTVDAAGDLRDAIFNSATRQLLQVLLDSDGGTAAQIAAAGYAARVPASSYQPWADAALRELRGFAQHVAVAELPGDLQKQMWEHAARLVFGEVLEGFSRCRRCSVEGRAAMSLDLGYLEKGLRALLPPGAAVAGSLRLVDGYVKAFYMPWEELPRWAQLHLAEYGKARILLLIDAMAEAYGVKRAARAAMAEQLNSELREFA
;
A
#
# COMPACT_ATOMS: atom_id res chain seq x y z
N MET A 1 -36.24 -4.33 -13.12
CA MET A 1 -35.05 -5.17 -12.80
C MET A 1 -34.44 -5.80 -14.04
N GLU A 2 -35.18 -6.58 -14.84
CA GLU A 2 -34.68 -7.09 -16.14
C GLU A 2 -34.31 -5.96 -17.11
N GLY A 3 -35.06 -4.86 -17.14
CA GLY A 3 -34.71 -3.67 -17.94
C GLY A 3 -33.40 -2.99 -17.53
N LEU A 4 -33.01 -3.03 -16.25
CA LEU A 4 -31.73 -2.49 -15.77
C LEU A 4 -30.57 -3.44 -16.12
N ARG A 5 -30.81 -4.76 -16.03
CA ARG A 5 -29.87 -5.80 -16.52
C ARG A 5 -29.67 -5.70 -18.03
N ALA A 6 -30.73 -5.46 -18.80
CA ALA A 6 -30.66 -5.27 -20.25
C ALA A 6 -29.92 -3.97 -20.64
N LEU A 7 -30.12 -2.88 -19.89
CA LEU A 7 -29.36 -1.62 -20.04
C LEU A 7 -27.86 -1.83 -19.79
N LEU A 8 -27.51 -2.53 -18.70
CA LEU A 8 -26.11 -2.82 -18.34
C LEU A 8 -25.46 -3.84 -19.30
N ALA A 9 -26.23 -4.76 -19.89
CA ALA A 9 -25.75 -5.71 -20.89
C ALA A 9 -25.59 -5.07 -22.29
N ALA A 10 -26.45 -4.11 -22.65
CA ALA A 10 -26.40 -3.42 -23.94
C ALA A 10 -25.19 -2.47 -24.07
N GLU A 11 -24.72 -1.86 -22.98
CA GLU A 11 -23.48 -1.06 -22.98
C GLU A 11 -22.20 -1.91 -23.16
N GLN A 12 -22.25 -3.23 -22.95
CA GLN A 12 -21.04 -4.08 -22.91
C GLN A 12 -20.46 -4.43 -24.29
N TRP A 13 -21.12 -4.09 -25.41
CA TRP A 13 -20.71 -4.47 -26.78
C TRP A 13 -20.08 -3.35 -27.62
N GLY A 14 -19.41 -2.40 -26.98
CA GLY A 14 -18.54 -1.43 -27.66
C GLY A 14 -17.16 -2.01 -28.01
N ALA A 15 -17.11 -3.05 -28.84
CA ALA A 15 -15.90 -3.48 -29.53
C ALA A 15 -16.04 -3.10 -31.01
N ALA A 16 -15.27 -2.11 -31.47
CA ALA A 16 -15.14 -1.84 -32.90
C ALA A 16 -14.17 -2.86 -33.50
N PRO A 17 -14.57 -3.67 -34.51
CA PRO A 17 -13.62 -4.20 -35.47
C PRO A 17 -13.50 -3.21 -36.63
N GLY A 18 -12.25 -2.89 -36.98
CA GLY A 18 -11.96 -2.22 -38.24
C GLY A 18 -12.27 -3.14 -39.42
N GLY A 19 -12.69 -2.52 -40.52
CA GLY A 19 -12.47 -3.04 -41.87
C GLY A 19 -13.59 -3.86 -42.50
N GLY A 20 -14.38 -3.18 -43.36
CA GLY A 20 -14.79 -3.72 -44.66
C GLY A 20 -16.10 -4.50 -44.73
N GLY A 21 -17.09 -3.91 -45.41
CA GLY A 21 -18.23 -4.65 -45.98
C GLY A 21 -19.58 -4.09 -45.56
N GLY A 22 -20.20 -3.31 -46.44
CA GLY A 22 -21.56 -2.83 -46.25
C GLY A 22 -22.59 -3.96 -46.29
N CYS A 23 -23.58 -3.88 -45.41
CA CYS A 23 -24.97 -4.29 -45.60
C CYS A 23 -25.79 -3.77 -44.42
N GLY A 24 -26.88 -3.05 -44.73
CA GLY A 24 -27.70 -2.34 -43.75
C GLY A 24 -28.44 -3.26 -42.79
N GLY A 25 -28.26 -3.03 -41.50
CA GLY A 25 -29.01 -3.66 -40.42
C GLY A 25 -28.77 -2.88 -39.13
N GLY A 26 -29.59 -1.84 -38.90
CA GLY A 26 -29.46 -0.95 -37.73
C GLY A 26 -29.71 -1.69 -36.42
N ALA A 27 -28.69 -1.72 -35.56
CA ALA A 27 -28.80 -2.16 -34.16
C ALA A 27 -29.84 -1.32 -33.40
N PRO A 28 -30.55 -1.90 -32.40
CA PRO A 28 -31.59 -1.17 -31.68
C PRO A 28 -30.98 -0.10 -30.75
N SER A 29 -31.25 1.17 -31.07
CA SER A 29 -31.00 2.32 -30.19
C SER A 29 -31.86 2.24 -28.91
N ILE A 30 -31.33 2.79 -27.82
CA ILE A 30 -31.97 2.99 -26.50
C ILE A 30 -33.42 3.52 -26.62
N GLU A 31 -33.70 4.33 -27.63
CA GLU A 31 -35.05 4.84 -27.94
C GLU A 31 -36.10 3.77 -28.23
N ARG A 32 -35.70 2.62 -28.79
CA ARG A 32 -36.66 1.58 -29.21
C ARG A 32 -37.04 0.63 -28.07
N ALA A 33 -36.13 0.41 -27.11
CA ALA A 33 -36.39 -0.37 -25.90
C ALA A 33 -37.27 0.39 -24.89
N LEU A 34 -37.20 1.73 -24.89
CA LEU A 34 -38.01 2.59 -24.01
C LEU A 34 -39.49 2.72 -24.43
N ARG A 35 -39.92 2.20 -25.59
CA ARG A 35 -41.31 2.30 -26.07
C ARG A 35 -42.26 1.18 -25.59
N GLY A 36 -41.77 0.18 -24.86
CA GLY A 36 -42.47 -1.11 -24.71
C GLY A 36 -43.13 -1.46 -23.36
N GLY A 37 -43.45 -0.51 -22.46
CA GLY A 37 -44.13 -0.86 -21.21
C GLY A 37 -44.25 0.30 -20.20
N ALA A 38 -44.71 0.03 -18.97
CA ALA A 38 -44.94 1.02 -17.90
C ALA A 38 -43.74 1.93 -17.56
N LEU A 39 -42.51 1.55 -17.94
CA LEU A 39 -41.31 2.39 -17.88
C LEU A 39 -41.28 3.50 -18.97
N ALA A 40 -42.02 3.35 -20.06
CA ALA A 40 -42.14 4.31 -21.16
C ALA A 40 -42.87 5.60 -20.74
N ALA A 41 -43.86 5.49 -19.84
CA ALA A 41 -44.59 6.65 -19.33
C ALA A 41 -43.71 7.50 -18.39
N ALA A 42 -42.95 6.85 -17.52
CA ALA A 42 -41.96 7.53 -16.66
C ALA A 42 -40.77 8.08 -17.49
N ALA A 43 -40.33 7.36 -18.52
CA ALA A 43 -39.28 7.82 -19.43
C ALA A 43 -39.72 8.96 -20.36
N ALA A 44 -40.99 9.04 -20.74
CA ALA A 44 -41.54 10.14 -21.54
C ALA A 44 -41.63 11.44 -20.73
N GLU A 45 -41.83 11.35 -19.42
CA GLU A 45 -41.76 12.50 -18.50
C GLU A 45 -40.29 12.94 -18.23
N TRP A 46 -39.33 12.02 -18.39
CA TRP A 46 -37.89 12.26 -18.17
C TRP A 46 -37.10 12.63 -19.44
N GLY A 47 -37.58 12.25 -20.63
CA GLY A 47 -36.91 12.47 -21.92
C GLY A 47 -36.87 13.92 -22.39
N GLY A 48 -37.47 14.85 -21.65
CA GLY A 48 -37.49 16.29 -21.98
C GLY A 48 -36.41 17.13 -21.30
N ARG A 49 -35.58 16.57 -20.40
CA ARG A 49 -34.52 17.33 -19.71
C ARG A 49 -33.13 16.81 -20.08
N ASP A 50 -32.73 17.25 -21.27
CA ASP A 50 -31.38 17.56 -21.75
C ASP A 50 -30.16 17.03 -20.96
N LEU A 51 -30.04 15.69 -20.90
CA LEU A 51 -28.84 14.99 -20.43
C LEU A 51 -27.57 15.42 -21.20
N ARG A 52 -27.75 15.88 -22.45
CA ARG A 52 -26.67 16.32 -23.35
C ARG A 52 -26.17 17.72 -23.00
N ALA A 53 -27.05 18.71 -22.85
CA ALA A 53 -26.63 20.03 -22.37
C ALA A 53 -26.21 20.03 -20.90
N TRP A 54 -26.55 19.00 -20.14
CA TRP A 54 -26.06 18.80 -18.78
C TRP A 54 -24.62 18.22 -18.77
N LEU A 55 -24.32 17.24 -19.65
CA LEU A 55 -22.96 16.76 -19.91
C LEU A 55 -22.02 17.83 -20.49
N GLU A 56 -22.55 18.74 -21.30
CA GLU A 56 -21.81 19.86 -21.88
C GLU A 56 -21.65 21.07 -20.94
N ARG A 57 -22.49 21.21 -19.91
CA ARG A 57 -22.45 22.36 -18.97
C ARG A 57 -21.34 22.29 -17.92
N GLY A 58 -20.70 21.14 -17.74
CA GLY A 58 -19.82 20.96 -16.58
C GLY A 58 -20.60 21.04 -15.26
N ASN A 59 -19.94 20.62 -14.19
CA ASN A 59 -20.48 20.37 -12.86
C ASN A 59 -21.53 21.41 -12.34
N PRO A 60 -22.80 21.04 -12.05
CA PRO A 60 -23.79 21.90 -11.40
C PRO A 60 -23.58 22.02 -9.87
N PHE A 61 -22.61 21.30 -9.31
CA PHE A 61 -22.19 21.36 -7.91
C PHE A 61 -20.84 22.06 -7.71
N ALA A 62 -20.23 22.58 -8.79
CA ALA A 62 -19.15 23.55 -8.68
C ALA A 62 -19.80 24.95 -8.61
N GLY A 63 -19.65 25.62 -7.48
CA GLY A 63 -19.86 27.07 -7.45
C GLY A 63 -18.89 27.75 -8.43
N GLU A 64 -19.43 28.75 -9.13
CA GLU A 64 -18.78 29.72 -10.03
C GLU A 64 -18.75 29.42 -11.54
N GLN A 65 -19.33 30.37 -12.29
CA GLN A 65 -19.37 30.43 -13.76
C GLN A 65 -18.03 30.92 -14.34
N PRO A 66 -17.59 30.44 -15.51
CA PRO A 66 -16.53 31.08 -16.28
C PRO A 66 -17.13 32.13 -17.21
N GLY A 67 -16.95 33.40 -16.89
CA GLY A 67 -17.52 34.50 -17.68
C GLY A 67 -16.98 35.89 -17.37
N ALA A 68 -15.68 36.04 -17.10
CA ALA A 68 -15.03 37.35 -17.11
C ALA A 68 -13.62 37.23 -17.68
N LEU A 69 -13.37 37.90 -18.79
CA LEU A 69 -12.04 38.07 -19.39
C LEU A 69 -11.11 38.78 -18.39
N PRO A 70 -9.81 38.41 -18.29
CA PRO A 70 -8.89 39.10 -17.41
C PRO A 70 -8.62 40.52 -17.94
N ALA A 71 -8.93 41.51 -17.09
CA ALA A 71 -8.48 42.88 -17.29
C ALA A 71 -6.95 42.96 -17.23
N ALA A 72 -6.39 43.88 -18.02
CA ALA A 72 -4.97 44.14 -18.19
C ALA A 72 -4.21 44.36 -16.85
N PRO A 73 -2.89 44.08 -16.81
CA PRO A 73 -2.10 44.17 -15.58
C PRO A 73 -1.99 45.62 -15.10
N GLN A 74 -2.50 45.90 -13.90
CA GLN A 74 -2.19 47.14 -13.19
C GLN A 74 -0.85 47.01 -12.45
N PRO A 75 -0.05 48.09 -12.39
CA PRO A 75 1.23 48.11 -11.70
C PRO A 75 1.04 48.10 -10.18
N ALA A 76 1.99 47.44 -9.51
CA ALA A 76 2.00 47.14 -8.09
C ALA A 76 1.87 48.39 -7.20
N ALA A 77 0.96 48.31 -6.22
CA ALA A 77 0.96 49.13 -5.03
C ALA A 77 0.62 48.26 -3.80
N ASP A 78 1.60 48.23 -2.90
CA ASP A 78 1.57 48.09 -1.44
C ASP A 78 0.94 46.88 -0.73
N ALA A 79 1.84 46.26 0.04
CA ALA A 79 1.68 45.20 1.01
C ALA A 79 0.50 45.40 1.99
N SER A 80 -0.46 44.48 1.93
CA SER A 80 -1.26 44.10 3.10
C SER A 80 -1.48 42.59 3.09
N GLY A 81 -1.22 41.95 4.24
CA GLY A 81 -1.12 40.51 4.41
C GLY A 81 -2.47 39.79 4.37
N ALA A 82 -2.99 39.53 3.17
CA ALA A 82 -4.02 38.52 2.97
C ALA A 82 -3.38 37.12 2.97
N PRO A 83 -3.96 36.11 3.68
CA PRO A 83 -3.48 34.74 3.60
C PRO A 83 -3.59 34.27 2.15
N ALA A 84 -2.46 33.87 1.57
CA ALA A 84 -2.40 33.36 0.21
C ALA A 84 -3.47 32.29 0.03
N ALA A 85 -4.46 32.55 -0.84
CA ALA A 85 -5.49 31.59 -1.19
C ALA A 85 -4.80 30.27 -1.57
N SER A 86 -5.21 29.18 -0.93
CA SER A 86 -4.61 27.87 -1.21
C SER A 86 -4.75 27.59 -2.72
N PRO A 87 -3.67 27.18 -3.39
CA PRO A 87 -3.71 26.95 -4.83
C PRO A 87 -4.83 25.97 -5.14
N ALA A 88 -5.64 26.30 -6.16
CA ALA A 88 -6.71 25.42 -6.62
C ALA A 88 -6.13 24.03 -6.92
N PRO A 89 -6.81 22.95 -6.49
CA PRO A 89 -6.29 21.60 -6.68
C PRO A 89 -6.09 21.31 -8.17
N SER A 90 -4.90 20.84 -8.53
CA SER A 90 -4.59 20.44 -9.90
C SER A 90 -5.63 19.44 -10.42
N PRO A 91 -6.08 19.58 -11.68
CA PRO A 91 -7.07 18.68 -12.26
C PRO A 91 -6.55 17.24 -12.21
N ARG A 92 -7.28 16.36 -11.50
CA ARG A 92 -6.87 14.97 -11.32
C ARG A 92 -7.01 14.18 -12.60
N VAL A 93 -6.04 13.31 -12.86
CA VAL A 93 -6.03 12.43 -14.03
C VAL A 93 -6.95 11.24 -13.77
N ALA A 94 -8.12 11.24 -14.41
CA ALA A 94 -9.06 10.11 -14.39
C ALA A 94 -8.95 9.26 -15.66
N THR A 95 -8.71 7.96 -15.48
CA THR A 95 -8.78 6.95 -16.55
C THR A 95 -10.17 6.85 -17.19
N ALA A 96 -10.27 6.30 -18.40
CA ALA A 96 -11.57 5.99 -19.01
C ALA A 96 -12.41 5.03 -18.15
N SER A 97 -11.79 4.07 -17.47
CA SER A 97 -12.47 3.16 -16.53
C SER A 97 -13.00 3.87 -15.30
N SER A 98 -12.21 4.75 -14.66
CA SER A 98 -12.68 5.52 -13.50
C SER A 98 -13.78 6.52 -13.85
N ARG A 99 -13.72 7.16 -15.03
CA ARG A 99 -14.82 8.00 -15.53
C ARG A 99 -16.13 7.21 -15.71
N ARG A 100 -16.04 5.95 -16.17
CA ARG A 100 -17.22 5.06 -16.23
C ARG A 100 -17.75 4.72 -14.85
N VAL A 101 -16.88 4.38 -13.89
CA VAL A 101 -17.28 4.13 -12.50
C VAL A 101 -17.98 5.35 -11.91
N LEU A 102 -17.43 6.55 -12.09
CA LEU A 102 -18.06 7.80 -11.68
C LEU A 102 -19.44 8.00 -12.32
N CYS A 103 -19.57 7.74 -13.62
CA CYS A 103 -20.85 7.78 -14.33
C CYS A 103 -21.87 6.81 -13.70
N TRP A 104 -21.47 5.58 -13.41
CA TRP A 104 -22.34 4.60 -12.75
C TRP A 104 -22.74 5.04 -11.35
N LEU A 105 -21.79 5.48 -10.51
CA LEU A 105 -22.06 5.96 -9.15
C LEU A 105 -23.07 7.11 -9.17
N ARG A 106 -22.90 8.03 -10.11
CA ARG A 106 -23.81 9.15 -10.32
C ARG A 106 -25.21 8.68 -10.74
N ASN A 107 -25.30 7.77 -11.72
CA ASN A 107 -26.57 7.21 -12.16
C ASN A 107 -27.30 6.50 -11.01
N TYR A 108 -26.57 5.76 -10.15
CA TYR A 108 -27.16 5.15 -8.96
C TYR A 108 -27.66 6.20 -7.97
N ALA A 109 -26.89 7.27 -7.72
CA ALA A 109 -27.30 8.35 -6.84
C ALA A 109 -28.56 9.09 -7.35
N GLU A 110 -28.69 9.31 -8.66
CA GLU A 110 -29.88 9.92 -9.26
C GLU A 110 -31.14 9.04 -9.09
N LEU A 111 -30.98 7.72 -8.96
CA LEU A 111 -32.08 6.78 -8.69
C LEU A 111 -32.54 6.75 -7.22
N PHE A 112 -31.79 7.33 -6.27
CA PHE A 112 -32.17 7.32 -4.85
C PHE A 112 -33.47 8.10 -4.57
N ALA A 113 -33.65 9.24 -5.24
CA ALA A 113 -34.83 10.08 -5.07
C ALA A 113 -36.12 9.38 -5.56
N PRO A 114 -36.19 8.89 -6.82
CA PRO A 114 -37.41 8.28 -7.35
C PRO A 114 -37.72 6.89 -6.77
N LEU A 115 -36.75 6.17 -6.20
CA LEU A 115 -36.92 4.78 -5.77
C LEU A 115 -36.65 4.59 -4.26
N PRO A 116 -37.47 5.16 -3.36
CA PRO A 116 -37.25 5.08 -1.92
C PRO A 116 -37.20 3.64 -1.39
N ALA A 117 -38.02 2.75 -1.96
CA ALA A 117 -38.07 1.33 -1.59
C ALA A 117 -36.80 0.56 -1.99
N GLN A 118 -35.94 1.11 -2.86
CA GLN A 118 -34.72 0.46 -3.34
C GLN A 118 -33.44 1.15 -2.84
N ARG A 119 -33.52 2.18 -1.99
CA ARG A 119 -32.35 2.96 -1.53
C ARG A 119 -31.26 2.11 -0.89
N GLU A 120 -31.65 1.15 -0.05
CA GLU A 120 -30.70 0.22 0.58
C GLU A 120 -29.93 -0.60 -0.46
N ARG A 121 -30.62 -1.08 -1.49
CA ARG A 121 -30.00 -1.83 -2.58
C ARG A 121 -29.11 -0.96 -3.46
N LEU A 122 -29.58 0.24 -3.80
CA LEU A 122 -28.81 1.22 -4.58
C LEU A 122 -27.54 1.63 -3.81
N TRP A 123 -27.64 1.80 -2.49
CA TRP A 123 -26.50 2.07 -1.62
C TRP A 123 -25.47 0.94 -1.66
N ARG A 124 -25.92 -0.31 -1.52
CA ARG A 124 -25.02 -1.49 -1.65
C ARG A 124 -24.30 -1.48 -2.99
N CYS A 125 -24.99 -1.26 -4.11
CA CYS A 125 -24.34 -1.18 -5.42
C CYS A 125 -23.27 -0.07 -5.51
N ILE A 126 -23.51 1.10 -4.91
CA ILE A 126 -22.53 2.19 -4.83
C ILE A 126 -21.31 1.76 -4.00
N ALA A 127 -21.54 1.16 -2.83
CA ALA A 127 -20.50 0.67 -1.94
C ALA A 127 -19.67 -0.44 -2.60
N ASP A 128 -20.32 -1.43 -3.22
CA ASP A 128 -19.68 -2.57 -3.88
C ASP A 128 -18.80 -2.10 -5.06
N LEU A 129 -19.26 -1.10 -5.83
CA LEU A 129 -18.46 -0.50 -6.91
C LEU A 129 -17.16 0.13 -6.40
N PHE A 130 -17.24 0.87 -5.29
CA PHE A 130 -16.06 1.49 -4.69
C PHE A 130 -15.15 0.45 -4.01
N ASP A 131 -15.73 -0.50 -3.28
CA ASP A 131 -15.01 -1.59 -2.59
C ASP A 131 -14.23 -2.44 -3.59
N ASN A 132 -14.84 -2.82 -4.71
CA ASN A 132 -14.18 -3.55 -5.79
C ASN A 132 -13.05 -2.74 -6.44
N TYR A 133 -13.23 -1.42 -6.64
CA TYR A 133 -12.19 -0.57 -7.19
C TYR A 133 -11.01 -0.41 -6.21
N LEU A 134 -11.30 -0.18 -4.93
CA LEU A 134 -10.31 -0.10 -3.84
C LEU A 134 -9.50 -1.40 -3.75
N LEU A 135 -10.18 -2.55 -3.74
CA LEU A 135 -9.56 -3.86 -3.72
C LEU A 135 -8.70 -4.12 -4.96
N ALA A 136 -9.19 -3.77 -6.15
CA ALA A 136 -8.43 -3.89 -7.39
C ALA A 136 -7.12 -3.08 -7.34
N CYS A 137 -7.18 -1.84 -6.85
CA CYS A 137 -6.00 -1.01 -6.65
C CYS A 137 -5.00 -1.67 -5.69
N TRP A 138 -5.48 -2.23 -4.58
CA TRP A 138 -4.60 -2.91 -3.62
C TRP A 138 -3.97 -4.18 -4.20
N VAL A 139 -4.75 -5.06 -4.83
CA VAL A 139 -4.23 -6.31 -5.42
C VAL A 139 -3.20 -6.04 -6.52
N LEU A 140 -3.42 -5.01 -7.35
CA LEU A 140 -2.54 -4.72 -8.48
C LEU A 140 -1.29 -3.91 -8.08
N PHE A 141 -1.39 -3.05 -7.07
CA PHE A 141 -0.36 -2.06 -6.78
C PHE A 141 0.10 -1.99 -5.32
N GLY A 142 -0.62 -2.60 -4.38
CA GLY A 142 -0.30 -2.53 -2.95
C GLY A 142 1.00 -3.21 -2.56
N GLY A 143 1.52 -4.12 -3.40
CA GLY A 143 2.78 -4.84 -3.15
C GLY A 143 2.71 -5.86 -2.01
N ALA A 144 1.54 -6.02 -1.37
CA ALA A 144 1.26 -7.00 -0.34
C ALA A 144 0.42 -8.16 -0.91
N THR A 145 0.62 -9.36 -0.36
CA THR A 145 -0.18 -10.55 -0.70
C THR A 145 -1.42 -10.64 0.19
N LEU A 146 -2.41 -11.45 -0.20
CA LEU A 146 -3.57 -11.77 0.66
C LEU A 146 -3.15 -12.44 1.97
N GLU A 147 -2.09 -13.24 1.93
CA GLU A 147 -1.47 -13.83 3.12
C GLU A 147 -0.92 -12.75 4.05
N ALA A 148 -0.18 -11.78 3.52
CA ALA A 148 0.31 -10.65 4.31
C ALA A 148 -0.86 -9.86 4.92
N LEU A 149 -1.93 -9.61 4.16
CA LEU A 149 -3.14 -8.96 4.66
C LEU A 149 -3.78 -9.72 5.84
N ALA A 150 -3.85 -11.06 5.75
CA ALA A 150 -4.44 -11.91 6.77
C ALA A 150 -3.56 -11.98 8.03
N TRP A 151 -2.25 -12.19 7.86
CA TRP A 151 -1.35 -12.58 8.95
C TRP A 151 -0.54 -11.43 9.55
N GLN A 152 -0.16 -10.43 8.75
CA GLN A 152 0.72 -9.35 9.17
C GLN A 152 -0.11 -8.12 9.52
N ASP A 153 -0.09 -7.73 10.80
CA ASP A 153 -0.83 -6.55 11.26
C ASP A 153 -0.23 -5.23 10.74
N ASP A 154 1.05 -5.24 10.33
CA ASP A 154 1.81 -4.07 9.85
C ASP A 154 1.85 -3.91 8.32
N CYS A 155 1.23 -4.81 7.55
CA CYS A 155 1.29 -4.76 6.08
C CYS A 155 0.54 -3.54 5.48
N ALA A 156 -0.40 -2.98 6.23
CA ALA A 156 -1.23 -1.85 5.84
C ALA A 156 -1.72 -1.09 7.08
N PRO A 157 -2.02 0.22 6.99
CA PRO A 157 -2.64 0.97 8.07
C PRO A 157 -3.92 0.27 8.57
N ARG A 158 -4.15 0.28 9.89
CA ARG A 158 -5.26 -0.46 10.54
C ARG A 158 -6.62 -0.22 9.90
N ARG A 159 -6.91 1.02 9.49
CA ARG A 159 -8.15 1.40 8.78
C ARG A 159 -8.23 0.72 7.42
N LEU A 160 -7.19 0.84 6.59
CA LEU A 160 -7.11 0.14 5.29
C LEU A 160 -7.21 -1.37 5.43
N ARG A 161 -6.48 -1.97 6.38
CA ARG A 161 -6.55 -3.41 6.62
C ARG A 161 -7.97 -3.84 7.01
N GLY A 162 -8.63 -3.11 7.90
CA GLY A 162 -10.01 -3.38 8.29
C GLY A 162 -10.99 -3.28 7.11
N ALA A 163 -10.83 -2.28 6.25
CA ALA A 163 -11.61 -2.15 5.03
C ALA A 163 -11.38 -3.33 4.08
N LEU A 164 -10.12 -3.65 3.76
CA LEU A 164 -9.76 -4.74 2.85
C LEU A 164 -10.19 -6.12 3.37
N LEU A 165 -10.08 -6.39 4.67
CA LEU A 165 -10.56 -7.64 5.25
C LEU A 165 -12.07 -7.75 5.12
N ARG A 166 -12.82 -6.69 5.43
CA ARG A 166 -14.28 -6.67 5.27
C ARG A 166 -14.69 -6.93 3.82
N ILE A 167 -14.01 -6.30 2.86
CA ILE A 167 -14.27 -6.48 1.43
C ILE A 167 -13.90 -7.88 0.97
N THR A 168 -12.76 -8.40 1.41
CA THR A 168 -12.31 -9.74 0.99
C THR A 168 -13.13 -10.85 1.62
N THR A 169 -13.75 -10.63 2.78
CA THR A 169 -14.68 -11.60 3.43
C THR A 169 -16.16 -11.36 3.11
N SER A 170 -16.51 -10.39 2.26
CA SER A 170 -17.91 -10.15 1.90
C SER A 170 -18.47 -11.29 1.04
N GLU A 171 -19.77 -11.53 1.14
CA GLU A 171 -20.46 -12.42 0.20
C GLU A 171 -20.23 -11.94 -1.24
N GLY A 172 -20.05 -12.86 -2.18
CA GLY A 172 -19.77 -12.53 -3.58
C GLY A 172 -18.30 -12.25 -3.91
N CYS A 173 -17.46 -11.92 -2.92
CA CYS A 173 -16.04 -11.65 -3.17
C CYS A 173 -15.27 -12.92 -3.55
N LYS A 174 -14.58 -12.89 -4.69
CA LYS A 174 -13.79 -14.03 -5.19
C LYS A 174 -12.65 -14.47 -4.28
N TYR A 175 -12.24 -13.62 -3.33
CA TYR A 175 -11.16 -13.91 -2.38
C TYR A 175 -11.66 -14.43 -1.03
N LYS A 176 -12.97 -14.51 -0.80
CA LYS A 176 -13.57 -14.88 0.50
C LYS A 176 -13.05 -16.21 1.02
N ALA A 177 -13.19 -17.28 0.25
CA ALA A 177 -12.76 -18.62 0.68
C ALA A 177 -11.26 -18.65 1.04
N THR A 178 -10.42 -18.03 0.20
CA THR A 178 -8.96 -17.96 0.43
C THR A 178 -8.62 -17.16 1.69
N VAL A 179 -9.24 -16.00 1.90
CA VAL A 179 -8.94 -15.15 3.07
C VAL A 179 -9.48 -15.77 4.35
N GLU A 180 -10.67 -16.37 4.34
CA GLU A 180 -11.21 -17.10 5.51
C GLU A 180 -10.34 -18.31 5.87
N GLU A 181 -9.84 -19.04 4.89
CA GLU A 181 -8.89 -20.14 5.10
C GLU A 181 -7.57 -19.62 5.69
N LEU A 182 -7.02 -18.54 5.16
CA LEU A 182 -5.80 -17.90 5.70
C LEU A 182 -6.03 -17.42 7.14
N LEU A 183 -7.16 -16.81 7.45
CA LEU A 183 -7.48 -16.35 8.79
C LEU A 183 -7.65 -17.53 9.78
N ARG A 184 -8.26 -18.63 9.34
CA ARG A 184 -8.38 -19.86 10.12
C ARG A 184 -7.03 -20.50 10.39
N ASN A 185 -6.12 -20.42 9.41
CA ASN A 185 -4.77 -20.98 9.48
C ASN A 185 -3.72 -19.95 9.95
N LYS A 186 -4.13 -18.82 10.53
CA LYS A 186 -3.18 -17.81 11.03
C LYS A 186 -2.23 -18.51 12.02
N PRO A 187 -0.91 -18.56 11.75
CA PRO A 187 0.01 -19.22 12.65
C PRO A 187 -0.11 -18.54 14.01
N ALA A 188 -0.30 -19.35 15.06
CA ALA A 188 -0.26 -18.83 16.42
C ALA A 188 1.02 -17.99 16.54
N PRO A 189 0.94 -16.76 17.10
CA PRO A 189 2.11 -15.92 17.25
C PRO A 189 3.15 -16.78 17.93
N LYS A 190 4.24 -17.10 17.21
CA LYS A 190 5.27 -17.99 17.74
C LYS A 190 5.62 -17.38 19.10
N PRO A 191 5.35 -18.08 20.22
CA PRO A 191 5.57 -17.50 21.53
C PRO A 191 6.99 -16.99 21.48
N ALA A 192 7.16 -15.67 21.66
CA ALA A 192 8.45 -15.02 21.53
C ALA A 192 9.40 -15.90 22.30
N ALA A 193 10.32 -16.58 21.59
CA ALA A 193 11.12 -17.64 22.19
C ALA A 193 11.65 -17.04 23.50
N PRO A 194 11.40 -17.68 24.66
CA PRO A 194 11.86 -17.10 25.93
C PRO A 194 13.30 -16.70 25.68
N PRO A 195 13.68 -15.43 25.98
CA PRO A 195 14.98 -14.91 25.58
C PRO A 195 15.96 -15.97 26.02
N ALA A 196 16.59 -16.64 25.04
CA ALA A 196 17.48 -17.73 25.37
C ALA A 196 18.46 -17.08 26.34
N SER A 197 18.49 -17.56 27.58
CA SER A 197 19.46 -17.12 28.57
C SER A 197 20.78 -17.04 27.82
N PRO A 198 21.52 -15.92 27.86
CA PRO A 198 22.75 -15.79 27.11
C PRO A 198 23.81 -16.63 27.82
N LEU A 199 23.69 -17.95 27.70
CA LEU A 199 24.80 -18.86 27.68
C LEU A 199 25.41 -18.74 26.28
N ILE A 200 25.99 -17.57 26.05
CA ILE A 200 27.01 -17.42 25.02
C ILE A 200 28.20 -18.21 25.58
N ASP A 201 28.32 -19.45 25.14
CA ASP A 201 29.51 -20.26 25.34
C ASP A 201 30.64 -19.63 24.51
N PHE A 202 31.37 -18.69 25.12
CA PHE A 202 32.63 -18.18 24.59
C PHE A 202 33.72 -19.23 24.88
N GLY A 203 33.76 -20.27 24.06
CA GLY A 203 34.90 -21.19 23.99
C GLY A 203 36.15 -20.47 23.50
N LEU A 204 36.87 -19.83 24.42
CA LEU A 204 38.26 -19.40 24.27
C LEU A 204 39.16 -20.64 24.22
N GLY A 205 39.29 -21.24 23.04
CA GLY A 205 40.42 -22.08 22.69
C GLY A 205 41.58 -21.20 22.20
N LEU A 206 42.50 -20.87 23.10
CA LEU A 206 43.80 -20.28 22.75
C LEU A 206 44.56 -21.23 21.81
N GLY A 207 44.68 -20.84 20.54
CA GLY A 207 45.43 -21.56 19.51
C GLY A 207 45.94 -20.61 18.43
N ARG A 208 47.10 -20.02 18.70
CA ARG A 208 47.90 -19.15 17.83
C ARG A 208 48.33 -19.89 16.55
N ALA A 209 48.05 -19.36 15.35
CA ALA A 209 49.05 -19.02 14.31
C ALA A 209 48.45 -18.82 12.89
N ALA A 210 48.93 -17.75 12.24
CA ALA A 210 49.19 -17.57 10.81
C ALA A 210 48.04 -17.59 9.78
N SER A 211 47.80 -16.41 9.21
CA SER A 211 47.28 -16.23 7.83
C SER A 211 48.39 -16.51 6.80
N PRO A 212 48.05 -16.93 5.57
CA PRO A 212 48.30 -16.00 4.47
C PRO A 212 47.17 -15.92 3.44
N ALA A 213 47.38 -15.00 2.50
CA ALA A 213 46.42 -14.37 1.60
C ALA A 213 46.05 -15.16 0.32
N ALA A 214 44.93 -14.71 -0.26
CA ALA A 214 44.56 -14.66 -1.69
C ALA A 214 44.48 -15.95 -2.52
N GLY A 215 43.31 -16.17 -3.15
CA GLY A 215 43.14 -17.15 -4.22
C GLY A 215 41.69 -17.25 -4.70
N ALA A 216 41.47 -17.07 -6.00
CA ALA A 216 40.19 -16.90 -6.65
C ALA A 216 39.38 -18.20 -6.88
N ALA A 217 38.17 -17.99 -7.42
CA ALA A 217 37.37 -18.90 -8.25
C ALA A 217 36.44 -19.90 -7.54
N ALA A 218 35.21 -19.44 -7.31
CA ALA A 218 34.05 -20.31 -7.10
C ALA A 218 33.53 -20.81 -8.46
N ALA A 219 33.79 -22.08 -8.78
CA ALA A 219 33.05 -22.83 -9.79
C ALA A 219 32.04 -23.72 -9.04
N ARG A 220 30.75 -23.34 -9.07
CA ARG A 220 29.66 -24.20 -8.58
C ARG A 220 29.07 -24.96 -9.76
N ALA A 221 29.26 -26.28 -9.72
CA ALA A 221 28.60 -27.26 -10.56
C ALA A 221 27.10 -27.33 -10.24
N ALA A 222 26.27 -27.21 -11.28
CA ALA A 222 24.85 -27.51 -11.23
C ALA A 222 24.63 -28.88 -11.89
N SER A 223 23.92 -29.79 -11.20
CA SER A 223 23.41 -31.03 -11.79
C SER A 223 22.14 -30.76 -12.61
N PRO A 224 21.86 -31.59 -13.62
CA PRO A 224 20.94 -31.26 -14.71
C PRO A 224 19.48 -31.66 -14.42
N ALA A 225 18.55 -30.85 -14.91
CA ALA A 225 17.14 -31.23 -15.12
C ALA A 225 16.97 -31.87 -16.52
N PRO A 226 16.00 -32.79 -16.70
CA PRO A 226 15.86 -33.56 -17.93
C PRO A 226 15.22 -32.75 -19.06
N GLY A 227 15.64 -33.08 -20.28
CA GLY A 227 15.29 -32.39 -21.50
C GLY A 227 13.85 -32.58 -21.96
N SER A 228 13.34 -31.56 -22.63
CA SER A 228 12.23 -31.64 -23.57
C SER A 228 12.66 -30.98 -24.87
N GLY A 229 12.91 -31.80 -25.89
CA GLY A 229 13.12 -31.36 -27.26
C GLY A 229 11.83 -30.81 -27.87
N GLY A 230 11.96 -29.74 -28.64
CA GLY A 230 10.87 -29.14 -29.42
C GLY A 230 11.45 -28.14 -30.40
N ALA A 231 11.49 -28.55 -31.66
CA ALA A 231 12.17 -27.88 -32.76
C ALA A 231 11.52 -26.55 -33.18
N ALA A 232 12.34 -25.76 -33.86
CA ALA A 232 12.10 -24.42 -34.34
C ALA A 232 10.93 -24.30 -35.33
N GLY A 233 10.16 -23.23 -35.15
CA GLY A 233 9.29 -22.63 -36.16
C GLY A 233 9.44 -21.12 -36.08
N ALA A 234 10.38 -20.58 -36.87
CA ALA A 234 10.58 -19.14 -37.00
C ALA A 234 9.43 -18.54 -37.81
N GLY A 235 8.59 -17.74 -37.16
CA GLY A 235 7.57 -16.90 -37.78
C GLY A 235 7.68 -15.48 -37.24
N GLY A 236 8.44 -14.64 -37.95
CA GLY A 236 8.55 -13.22 -37.65
C GLY A 236 7.25 -12.50 -38.00
N GLY A 237 6.46 -12.17 -36.99
CA GLY A 237 5.35 -11.23 -37.07
C GLY A 237 5.67 -10.01 -36.22
N GLY A 238 5.95 -8.88 -36.85
CA GLY A 238 6.09 -7.58 -36.19
C GLY A 238 4.78 -7.17 -35.53
N GLY A 239 4.59 -7.58 -34.28
CA GLY A 239 3.49 -7.11 -33.43
C GLY A 239 3.79 -5.71 -32.95
N GLY A 240 2.95 -4.75 -33.34
CA GLY A 240 3.04 -3.36 -32.90
C GLY A 240 3.17 -3.27 -31.38
N SER A 241 4.10 -2.41 -30.94
CA SER A 241 4.25 -1.97 -29.57
C SER A 241 2.94 -1.32 -29.09
N GLY A 242 1.94 -2.13 -28.71
CA GLY A 242 0.86 -1.66 -27.86
C GLY A 242 1.50 -1.08 -26.60
N SER A 243 1.17 0.16 -26.26
CA SER A 243 1.77 0.83 -25.12
C SER A 243 1.54 -0.02 -23.86
N LYS A 244 2.52 -0.10 -22.95
CA LYS A 244 2.33 -0.75 -21.64
C LYS A 244 1.08 -0.22 -20.91
N PHE A 245 0.73 1.03 -21.19
CA PHE A 245 -0.49 1.69 -20.72
C PHE A 245 -1.79 1.08 -21.30
N ASP A 246 -1.78 0.58 -22.53
CA ASP A 246 -2.93 -0.09 -23.14
C ASP A 246 -3.12 -1.48 -22.56
N ALA A 247 -2.02 -2.21 -22.35
CA ALA A 247 -2.04 -3.50 -21.64
C ALA A 247 -2.50 -3.31 -20.19
N PHE A 248 -2.10 -2.21 -19.54
CA PHE A 248 -2.62 -1.78 -18.24
C PHE A 248 -4.12 -1.53 -18.28
N THR A 249 -4.58 -0.64 -19.16
CA THR A 249 -5.99 -0.28 -19.24
C THR A 249 -6.84 -1.50 -19.55
N LYS A 250 -6.38 -2.40 -20.42
CA LYS A 250 -7.04 -3.66 -20.73
C LYS A 250 -7.12 -4.58 -19.52
N ARG A 251 -6.00 -4.86 -18.84
CA ARG A 251 -5.98 -5.77 -17.69
C ARG A 251 -6.69 -5.19 -16.47
N PHE A 252 -6.57 -3.89 -16.25
CA PHE A 252 -7.31 -3.17 -15.22
C PHE A 252 -8.81 -3.23 -15.50
N LYS A 253 -9.22 -2.95 -16.74
CA LYS A 253 -10.61 -3.10 -17.18
C LYS A 253 -11.06 -4.55 -16.99
N GLU A 254 -10.31 -5.55 -17.43
CA GLU A 254 -10.63 -6.97 -17.25
C GLU A 254 -10.75 -7.32 -15.77
N THR A 255 -9.84 -6.86 -14.90
CA THR A 255 -9.88 -7.13 -13.46
C THR A 255 -11.09 -6.47 -12.81
N VAL A 256 -11.36 -5.20 -13.14
CA VAL A 256 -12.52 -4.45 -12.62
C VAL A 256 -13.82 -5.06 -13.15
N VAL A 257 -13.88 -5.40 -14.44
CA VAL A 257 -15.05 -6.05 -15.05
C VAL A 257 -15.25 -7.46 -14.49
N GLU A 258 -14.20 -8.24 -14.28
CA GLU A 258 -14.27 -9.56 -13.66
C GLU A 258 -14.77 -9.46 -12.21
N LEU A 259 -14.25 -8.50 -11.42
CA LEU A 259 -14.71 -8.24 -10.06
C LEU A 259 -16.18 -7.81 -10.04
N ILE A 260 -16.58 -6.88 -10.90
CA ILE A 260 -17.97 -6.41 -11.01
C ILE A 260 -18.90 -7.52 -11.50
N ASN A 261 -18.48 -8.31 -12.50
CA ASN A 261 -19.31 -9.36 -13.09
C ASN A 261 -19.44 -10.57 -12.17
N ALA A 262 -18.39 -10.95 -11.43
CA ALA A 262 -18.46 -12.02 -10.44
C ALA A 262 -19.52 -11.72 -9.37
N ASP A 263 -19.69 -10.44 -9.03
CA ASP A 263 -20.65 -9.98 -8.03
C ASP A 263 -22.07 -9.85 -8.61
N LEU A 264 -22.21 -9.27 -9.80
CA LEU A 264 -23.51 -9.10 -10.47
C LEU A 264 -24.11 -10.41 -11.01
N SER A 265 -23.31 -11.46 -11.20
CA SER A 265 -23.74 -12.75 -11.79
C SER A 265 -24.25 -13.76 -10.76
N GLN A 266 -24.15 -13.48 -9.46
CA GLN A 266 -24.69 -14.40 -8.45
C GLN A 266 -26.22 -14.50 -8.58
N PRO A 267 -26.78 -15.73 -8.71
CA PRO A 267 -28.22 -15.92 -8.75
C PRO A 267 -28.82 -15.43 -7.42
N TYR A 268 -29.87 -14.63 -7.56
CA TYR A 268 -30.60 -14.07 -6.43
C TYR A 268 -31.34 -15.21 -5.71
N GLU A 269 -30.76 -15.73 -4.63
CA GLU A 269 -31.51 -16.55 -3.69
C GLU A 269 -32.39 -15.61 -2.86
N ALA A 270 -33.66 -15.52 -3.24
CA ALA A 270 -34.67 -14.93 -2.38
C ALA A 270 -34.66 -15.74 -1.06
N GLY A 271 -34.24 -15.11 0.03
CA GLY A 271 -34.08 -15.76 1.33
C GLY A 271 -35.33 -16.55 1.73
N SER A 272 -35.27 -17.87 1.53
CA SER A 272 -36.20 -18.83 2.08
C SER A 272 -35.67 -19.24 3.45
N ALA A 273 -36.34 -18.82 4.51
CA ALA A 273 -36.12 -19.31 5.85
C ALA A 273 -36.36 -20.84 5.88
N SER A 274 -35.28 -21.63 5.87
CA SER A 274 -35.34 -23.08 6.03
C SER A 274 -34.79 -23.50 7.38
N ARG A 275 -35.69 -24.10 8.17
CA ARG A 275 -35.44 -24.72 9.46
C ARG A 275 -34.60 -26.00 9.31
N GLY A 276 -33.68 -26.14 10.26
CA GLY A 276 -33.00 -27.33 10.78
C GLY A 276 -33.11 -28.68 10.04
N ALA A 277 -31.95 -29.24 9.72
CA ALA A 277 -31.73 -30.68 9.63
C ALA A 277 -30.40 -31.06 10.31
N THR A 278 -30.48 -32.08 11.16
CA THR A 278 -29.43 -32.71 11.98
C THR A 278 -28.40 -33.51 11.15
N PRO A 279 -27.12 -33.59 11.57
CA PRO A 279 -26.11 -34.38 10.86
C PRO A 279 -25.96 -35.80 11.42
N THR A 280 -25.81 -36.76 10.51
CA THR A 280 -25.46 -38.18 10.75
C THR A 280 -23.96 -38.37 10.44
N PRO A 281 -23.20 -39.21 11.20
CA PRO A 281 -21.74 -39.28 11.11
C PRO A 281 -21.25 -40.24 10.01
N THR A 282 -20.03 -40.00 9.51
CA THR A 282 -19.32 -40.82 8.50
C THR A 282 -17.92 -41.17 9.02
N PRO A 283 -17.34 -42.35 8.70
CA PRO A 283 -16.35 -43.03 9.55
C PRO A 283 -14.88 -42.80 9.15
N LEU A 284 -13.99 -43.14 10.09
CA LEU A 284 -12.52 -43.11 10.03
C LEU A 284 -11.92 -44.25 9.19
N PRO A 285 -10.75 -44.06 8.56
CA PRO A 285 -9.92 -45.16 8.02
C PRO A 285 -8.75 -45.57 8.95
N PRO A 286 -8.12 -46.73 8.72
CA PRO A 286 -7.42 -47.52 9.74
C PRO A 286 -5.89 -47.29 9.84
N GLU A 287 -5.38 -47.64 11.02
CA GLU A 287 -3.96 -47.85 11.38
C GLU A 287 -3.27 -48.93 10.54
N VAL A 288 -1.99 -48.69 10.22
CA VAL A 288 -1.04 -49.73 9.79
C VAL A 288 0.17 -49.65 10.72
N ALA A 289 0.43 -50.77 11.41
CA ALA A 289 1.58 -51.02 12.24
C ALA A 289 2.77 -51.56 11.43
N GLY A 290 4.00 -51.34 11.94
CA GLY A 290 5.08 -52.32 11.82
C GLY A 290 6.46 -51.78 11.44
N GLY A 291 7.47 -52.15 12.23
CA GLY A 291 8.79 -52.50 11.69
C GLY A 291 10.03 -51.83 12.32
N SER A 292 10.52 -52.40 13.42
CA SER A 292 11.89 -52.22 13.92
C SER A 292 12.95 -52.78 12.97
N GLY A 293 14.15 -52.18 12.96
CA GLY A 293 15.34 -52.80 12.38
C GLY A 293 16.62 -51.98 12.62
N ALA A 294 17.47 -52.43 13.53
CA ALA A 294 18.79 -51.90 13.83
C ALA A 294 19.86 -52.39 12.83
N SER A 295 20.89 -51.59 12.54
CA SER A 295 22.22 -52.11 12.12
C SER A 295 23.32 -51.06 12.30
N THR A 296 24.46 -51.56 12.77
CA THR A 296 25.71 -50.93 13.22
C THR A 296 26.59 -50.39 12.07
N PRO A 297 27.61 -49.54 12.36
CA PRO A 297 28.42 -48.84 11.38
C PRO A 297 29.70 -49.60 11.00
N ARG A 298 30.23 -49.34 9.79
CA ARG A 298 31.51 -49.85 9.27
C ARG A 298 32.44 -48.68 8.92
N PRO A 299 33.75 -48.75 9.26
CA PRO A 299 34.68 -47.63 9.10
C PRO A 299 35.38 -47.63 7.73
N ALA A 300 35.83 -46.44 7.30
CA ALA A 300 36.62 -46.23 6.09
C ALA A 300 37.97 -45.54 6.43
N PRO A 301 39.02 -45.71 5.59
CA PRO A 301 40.41 -45.74 6.04
C PRO A 301 41.20 -44.43 5.87
N GLU A 302 42.26 -44.34 6.67
CA GLU A 302 43.32 -43.33 6.68
C GLU A 302 44.08 -43.19 5.35
N ARG A 303 44.50 -41.96 5.04
CA ARG A 303 45.58 -41.65 4.09
C ARG A 303 46.40 -40.42 4.51
N PRO A 304 47.65 -40.30 4.04
CA PRO A 304 48.78 -39.79 4.84
C PRO A 304 49.11 -38.30 4.63
N ALA A 305 49.95 -37.81 5.54
CA ALA A 305 50.49 -36.47 5.67
C ALA A 305 51.30 -35.97 4.44
N PRO A 306 51.32 -34.64 4.17
CA PRO A 306 52.31 -34.02 3.31
C PRO A 306 53.44 -33.32 4.08
N SER A 307 54.66 -33.49 3.55
CA SER A 307 55.94 -32.90 3.98
C SER A 307 56.06 -31.39 3.68
N PRO A 308 56.96 -30.64 4.36
CA PRO A 308 56.96 -29.18 4.39
C PRO A 308 57.70 -28.50 3.23
N SER A 309 57.23 -27.30 2.86
CA SER A 309 57.81 -26.39 1.85
C SER A 309 58.81 -25.39 2.47
N PRO A 310 59.80 -24.88 1.69
CA PRO A 310 60.87 -23.98 2.15
C PRO A 310 60.48 -22.48 2.22
N PRO A 311 61.28 -21.61 2.89
CA PRO A 311 60.88 -20.25 3.29
C PRO A 311 61.05 -19.18 2.17
N PRO A 312 60.38 -18.02 2.29
CA PRO A 312 60.36 -16.98 1.26
C PRO A 312 61.55 -16.02 1.31
N ALA A 313 61.93 -15.56 0.12
CA ALA A 313 62.95 -14.54 -0.13
C ALA A 313 62.45 -13.11 0.19
N GLN A 314 63.39 -12.26 0.63
CA GLN A 314 63.22 -10.85 0.96
C GLN A 314 63.06 -9.99 -0.30
N GLN A 315 62.14 -9.01 -0.28
CA GLN A 315 62.08 -7.90 -1.24
C GLN A 315 62.53 -6.58 -0.59
N PRO A 316 63.32 -5.74 -1.29
CA PRO A 316 63.71 -4.39 -0.84
C PRO A 316 62.67 -3.30 -1.21
N PRO A 317 62.77 -2.09 -0.62
CA PRO A 317 61.68 -1.10 -0.60
C PRO A 317 61.57 -0.23 -1.87
N LEU A 318 60.34 0.22 -2.14
CA LEU A 318 59.93 1.16 -3.20
C LEU A 318 60.38 2.61 -2.90
N PRO A 319 60.72 3.43 -3.93
CA PRO A 319 60.94 4.86 -3.78
C PRO A 319 59.66 5.71 -3.98
N HIS A 320 59.72 6.91 -3.42
CA HIS A 320 58.73 7.98 -3.34
C HIS A 320 57.92 8.28 -4.62
N GLN A 321 56.59 8.42 -4.47
CA GLN A 321 55.70 9.01 -5.49
C GLN A 321 55.68 10.54 -5.39
N GLN A 322 56.08 11.19 -6.48
CA GLN A 322 55.84 12.61 -6.76
C GLN A 322 54.41 12.82 -7.27
N ALA A 323 53.79 13.91 -6.81
CA ALA A 323 52.46 14.36 -7.21
C ALA A 323 52.41 14.76 -8.70
N THR A 324 51.48 14.15 -9.45
CA THR A 324 51.14 14.55 -10.82
C THR A 324 49.77 15.24 -10.86
N ALA A 325 49.70 16.28 -11.69
CA ALA A 325 48.58 17.20 -11.93
C ALA A 325 47.32 16.51 -12.52
N PRO A 326 46.13 17.13 -12.43
CA PRO A 326 44.87 16.53 -12.89
C PRO A 326 44.76 16.43 -14.41
N SER A 327 44.38 15.25 -14.88
CA SER A 327 44.15 14.88 -16.29
C SER A 327 42.73 15.28 -16.77
N PRO A 328 42.51 15.53 -18.07
CA PRO A 328 41.25 16.08 -18.60
C PRO A 328 40.13 15.04 -18.75
N SER A 329 38.90 15.56 -18.87
CA SER A 329 37.60 14.90 -18.95
C SER A 329 37.53 13.63 -19.82
N PRO A 330 36.67 12.65 -19.45
CA PRO A 330 36.57 11.37 -20.15
C PRO A 330 36.03 11.52 -21.59
N PRO A 331 36.43 10.63 -22.52
CA PRO A 331 35.98 10.67 -23.90
C PRO A 331 34.47 10.40 -24.02
N PRO A 332 33.79 10.94 -25.06
CA PRO A 332 32.34 10.86 -25.24
C PRO A 332 31.77 9.43 -25.29
N ALA A 333 32.60 8.45 -25.64
CA ALA A 333 32.23 7.03 -25.63
C ALA A 333 31.95 6.48 -24.21
N ALA A 334 32.66 6.98 -23.18
CA ALA A 334 32.43 6.58 -21.79
C ALA A 334 31.12 7.16 -21.24
N ALA A 335 30.75 8.38 -21.65
CA ALA A 335 29.47 8.99 -21.30
C ALA A 335 28.27 8.25 -21.95
N ALA A 336 28.42 7.83 -23.21
CA ALA A 336 27.40 7.04 -23.91
C ALA A 336 27.23 5.64 -23.29
N ALA A 337 28.32 4.98 -22.89
CA ALA A 337 28.27 3.69 -22.20
C ALA A 337 27.62 3.79 -20.80
N ALA A 338 27.88 4.87 -20.05
CA ALA A 338 27.23 5.15 -18.78
C ALA A 338 25.72 5.40 -18.93
N ALA A 339 25.30 6.14 -19.96
CA ALA A 339 23.89 6.37 -20.27
C ALA A 339 23.17 5.07 -20.68
N ALA A 340 23.82 4.21 -21.48
CA ALA A 340 23.29 2.91 -21.87
C ALA A 340 23.18 1.93 -20.68
N ALA A 341 24.17 1.93 -19.78
CA ALA A 341 24.14 1.15 -18.54
C ALA A 341 23.04 1.63 -17.59
N ALA A 342 22.82 2.94 -17.47
CA ALA A 342 21.72 3.51 -16.70
C ALA A 342 20.35 3.13 -17.29
N ALA A 343 20.19 3.15 -18.62
CA ALA A 343 18.97 2.73 -19.30
C ALA A 343 18.70 1.21 -19.14
N ALA A 344 19.75 0.38 -19.19
CA ALA A 344 19.65 -1.06 -18.97
C ALA A 344 19.32 -1.39 -17.50
N ALA A 345 19.92 -0.67 -16.54
CA ALA A 345 19.58 -0.77 -15.13
C ALA A 345 18.13 -0.35 -14.87
N ALA A 346 17.66 0.76 -15.45
CA ALA A 346 16.25 1.17 -15.37
C ALA A 346 15.30 0.09 -15.95
N HIS A 347 15.70 -0.61 -17.01
CA HIS A 347 14.93 -1.73 -17.57
C HIS A 347 14.97 -3.00 -16.71
N ALA A 348 16.07 -3.27 -16.02
CA ALA A 348 16.21 -4.41 -15.10
C ALA A 348 15.44 -4.18 -13.78
N THR A 349 15.49 -2.97 -13.23
CA THR A 349 14.71 -2.57 -12.04
C THR A 349 13.21 -2.58 -12.32
N ALA A 350 12.78 -2.32 -13.57
CA ALA A 350 11.40 -2.48 -13.99
C ALA A 350 10.88 -3.94 -13.93
N ARG A 351 11.75 -4.95 -13.78
CA ARG A 351 11.34 -6.36 -13.54
C ARG A 351 11.18 -6.69 -12.06
N ILE A 352 11.74 -5.88 -11.17
CA ILE A 352 11.90 -6.21 -9.75
C ILE A 352 10.70 -5.71 -8.90
N GLY A 353 9.85 -4.82 -9.42
CA GLY A 353 8.77 -4.18 -8.66
C GLY A 353 7.38 -4.23 -9.29
N GLY A 354 6.85 -5.43 -9.54
CA GLY A 354 5.50 -5.62 -10.08
C GLY A 354 5.37 -5.31 -11.57
N ARG A 355 4.30 -5.81 -12.20
CA ARG A 355 4.07 -5.68 -13.66
C ARG A 355 3.82 -4.23 -14.13
N TRP A 356 3.79 -3.26 -13.22
CA TRP A 356 3.29 -1.91 -13.48
C TRP A 356 4.29 -0.84 -13.01
N GLY A 357 4.51 0.16 -13.87
CA GLY A 357 5.38 1.29 -13.58
C GLY A 357 4.73 2.30 -12.64
N LEU A 358 5.53 3.32 -12.29
CA LEU A 358 5.12 4.36 -11.35
C LEU A 358 3.96 5.22 -11.89
N ARG A 359 3.95 5.46 -13.20
CA ARG A 359 2.87 6.20 -13.87
C ARG A 359 1.53 5.48 -13.79
N GLU A 360 1.49 4.17 -13.98
CA GLU A 360 0.27 3.37 -13.87
C GLU A 360 -0.28 3.39 -12.43
N ARG A 361 0.61 3.31 -11.43
CA ARG A 361 0.24 3.42 -10.01
C ARG A 361 -0.41 4.76 -9.70
N VAL A 362 0.18 5.86 -10.19
CA VAL A 362 -0.34 7.22 -10.01
C VAL A 362 -1.71 7.36 -10.62
N VAL A 363 -1.87 6.92 -11.86
CA VAL A 363 -3.14 6.98 -12.57
C VAL A 363 -4.22 6.19 -11.83
N ALA A 364 -3.91 5.00 -11.32
CA ALA A 364 -4.86 4.19 -10.55
C ALA A 364 -5.26 4.85 -9.23
N VAL A 365 -4.29 5.40 -8.50
CA VAL A 365 -4.51 6.04 -7.20
C VAL A 365 -5.24 7.38 -7.33
N GLU A 366 -4.84 8.24 -8.27
CA GLU A 366 -5.53 9.51 -8.51
C GLU A 366 -6.97 9.28 -8.98
N SER A 367 -7.20 8.23 -9.77
CA SER A 367 -8.55 7.79 -10.13
C SER A 367 -9.36 7.33 -8.91
N LEU A 368 -8.78 6.51 -8.02
CA LEU A 368 -9.43 6.07 -6.78
C LEU A 368 -9.78 7.27 -5.89
N MET A 369 -8.83 8.20 -5.71
CA MET A 369 -9.02 9.39 -4.90
C MET A 369 -10.07 10.32 -5.50
N ALA A 370 -10.14 10.46 -6.83
CA ALA A 370 -11.20 11.22 -7.49
C ALA A 370 -12.58 10.60 -7.22
N ILE A 371 -12.70 9.27 -7.32
CA ILE A 371 -13.94 8.56 -6.97
C ILE A 371 -14.31 8.77 -5.50
N GLY A 372 -13.33 8.67 -4.59
CA GLY A 372 -13.55 8.88 -3.16
C GLY A 372 -14.02 10.30 -2.84
N ASP A 373 -13.47 11.32 -3.50
CA ASP A 373 -13.85 12.71 -3.27
C ASP A 373 -15.26 13.02 -3.81
N GLU A 374 -15.62 12.48 -4.98
CA GLU A 374 -16.99 12.57 -5.51
C GLU A 374 -18.00 11.91 -4.58
N LEU A 375 -17.68 10.74 -4.02
CA LEU A 375 -18.51 10.12 -3.00
C LEU A 375 -18.61 11.02 -1.76
N LYS A 376 -17.51 11.58 -1.26
CA LYS A 376 -17.52 12.48 -0.11
C LYS A 376 -18.38 13.71 -0.35
N ALA A 377 -18.33 14.30 -1.55
CA ALA A 377 -19.20 15.41 -1.94
C ALA A 377 -20.68 14.99 -1.97
N ALA A 378 -20.98 13.79 -2.45
CA ALA A 378 -22.34 13.24 -2.50
C ALA A 378 -22.89 12.83 -1.11
N LYS A 379 -22.04 12.65 -0.10
CA LYS A 379 -22.42 12.15 1.25
C LYS A 379 -23.60 12.93 1.85
N GLY A 380 -23.53 14.27 1.83
CA GLY A 380 -24.58 15.11 2.43
C GLY A 380 -25.94 14.94 1.73
N ALA A 381 -25.94 14.88 0.40
CA ALA A 381 -27.16 14.65 -0.39
C ALA A 381 -27.74 13.25 -0.14
N LEU A 382 -26.89 12.21 -0.10
CA LEU A 382 -27.31 10.85 0.21
C LEU A 382 -27.93 10.74 1.60
N LEU A 383 -27.29 11.31 2.63
CA LEU A 383 -27.82 11.34 3.99
C LEU A 383 -29.12 12.14 4.08
N GLY A 384 -29.22 13.28 3.38
CA GLY A 384 -30.44 14.06 3.29
C GLY A 384 -31.61 13.26 2.71
N LEU A 385 -31.36 12.51 1.63
CA LEU A 385 -32.38 11.64 1.01
C LEU A 385 -32.78 10.49 1.96
N LEU A 386 -31.87 9.99 2.78
CA LEU A 386 -32.14 8.93 3.76
C LEU A 386 -32.88 9.43 5.00
N GLY A 387 -32.58 10.65 5.47
CA GLY A 387 -33.17 11.27 6.65
C GLY A 387 -34.49 12.02 6.39
N SER A 388 -34.80 12.37 5.14
CA SER A 388 -36.04 13.09 4.78
C SER A 388 -37.28 12.19 4.74
N SER A 389 -37.29 11.08 5.49
CA SER A 389 -38.40 10.13 5.54
C SER A 389 -39.60 10.70 6.33
N GLY A 390 -40.34 11.62 5.69
CA GLY A 390 -41.80 11.56 5.78
C GLY A 390 -42.50 12.47 6.79
N SER A 391 -41.96 13.63 7.18
CA SER A 391 -42.85 14.74 7.57
C SER A 391 -43.43 15.38 6.31
N SER A 392 -44.19 14.63 5.51
CA SER A 392 -44.97 15.25 4.45
C SER A 392 -46.00 16.15 5.14
N PRO A 393 -45.98 17.48 4.96
CA PRO A 393 -46.89 18.40 5.67
C PRO A 393 -48.36 18.16 5.33
N HIS A 394 -48.65 17.28 4.36
CA HIS A 394 -49.99 16.99 3.87
C HIS A 394 -50.80 16.02 4.76
N SER A 395 -50.19 15.22 5.64
CA SER A 395 -50.93 14.27 6.49
C SER A 395 -51.47 14.90 7.79
N GLN A 396 -50.98 16.08 8.21
CA GLN A 396 -51.45 16.73 9.42
C GLN A 396 -52.66 17.66 9.19
N GLN A 397 -52.96 18.04 7.94
CA GLN A 397 -54.06 18.96 7.62
C GLN A 397 -55.41 18.26 7.33
N GLN A 398 -55.44 16.92 7.26
CA GLN A 398 -56.67 16.15 6.99
C GLN A 398 -57.32 15.52 8.22
N GLN A 399 -56.79 15.74 9.43
CA GLN A 399 -57.45 15.33 10.69
C GLN A 399 -58.43 16.39 11.25
N GLY A 400 -58.59 17.54 10.59
CA GLY A 400 -59.49 18.61 11.03
C GLY A 400 -60.85 18.68 10.32
N ALA A 401 -61.13 17.83 9.33
CA ALA A 401 -62.42 17.84 8.63
C ALA A 401 -63.40 16.88 9.32
N ALA A 402 -64.44 17.45 9.95
CA ALA A 402 -65.50 16.75 10.64
C ALA A 402 -66.04 15.56 9.83
N GLN A 403 -65.83 14.34 10.35
CA GLN A 403 -66.46 13.15 9.83
C GLN A 403 -67.94 13.13 10.22
N PRO A 404 -68.87 12.81 9.31
CA PRO A 404 -70.27 12.61 9.65
C PRO A 404 -70.44 11.39 10.57
N GLU A 405 -71.20 11.55 11.65
CA GLU A 405 -71.59 10.51 12.61
C GLU A 405 -72.08 9.23 11.91
N GLN A 406 -71.21 8.22 11.81
CA GLN A 406 -71.63 6.84 11.55
C GLN A 406 -71.81 6.13 12.88
N VAL A 407 -73.05 6.14 13.37
CA VAL A 407 -73.49 5.40 14.54
C VAL A 407 -73.52 3.90 14.21
N GLY A 408 -72.70 3.09 14.89
CA GLY A 408 -72.92 1.64 15.01
C GLY A 408 -71.86 0.67 14.44
N LYS A 409 -70.56 1.03 14.38
CA LYS A 409 -69.47 0.05 14.16
C LYS A 409 -68.59 -0.12 15.41
N PRO A 410 -68.13 -1.34 15.74
CA PRO A 410 -67.40 -1.63 16.98
C PRO A 410 -66.04 -0.92 17.03
N GLU A 411 -65.85 -0.05 18.03
CA GLU A 411 -64.68 0.81 18.24
C GLU A 411 -63.33 0.06 18.31
N GLY A 412 -63.34 -1.23 18.65
CA GLY A 412 -62.12 -2.03 18.80
C GLY A 412 -61.31 -2.23 17.51
N HIS A 413 -61.95 -2.23 16.33
CA HIS A 413 -61.22 -2.45 15.07
C HIS A 413 -60.46 -1.20 14.60
N GLN A 414 -60.96 -0.01 14.91
CA GLN A 414 -60.33 1.24 14.50
C GLN A 414 -59.04 1.50 15.30
N GLN A 415 -59.06 1.18 16.60
CA GLN A 415 -57.88 1.33 17.45
C GLN A 415 -56.77 0.33 17.06
N GLN A 416 -57.12 -0.91 16.71
CA GLN A 416 -56.15 -1.91 16.27
C GLN A 416 -55.52 -1.54 14.92
N GLN A 417 -56.29 -0.97 13.99
CA GLN A 417 -55.76 -0.53 12.69
C GLN A 417 -54.83 0.68 12.84
N GLN A 418 -55.15 1.60 13.74
CA GLN A 418 -54.30 2.76 14.04
C GLN A 418 -52.98 2.34 14.71
N GLN A 419 -53.03 1.34 15.61
CA GLN A 419 -51.83 0.78 16.25
C GLN A 419 -50.93 0.04 15.24
N GLN A 420 -51.51 -0.70 14.29
CA GLN A 420 -50.73 -1.32 13.21
C GLN A 420 -50.07 -0.27 12.30
N GLN A 421 -50.74 0.84 11.96
CA GLN A 421 -50.11 1.90 11.18
C GLN A 421 -48.94 2.56 11.91
N GLN A 422 -49.07 2.82 13.21
CA GLN A 422 -47.98 3.38 14.02
C GLN A 422 -46.77 2.43 14.08
N GLN A 423 -47.00 1.12 14.24
CA GLN A 423 -45.90 0.13 14.22
C GLN A 423 -45.17 0.07 12.87
N HIS A 424 -45.89 0.12 11.75
CA HIS A 424 -45.26 0.16 10.42
C HIS A 424 -44.46 1.43 10.20
N GLN A 425 -44.94 2.58 10.69
CA GLN A 425 -44.20 3.85 10.61
C GLN A 425 -42.92 3.82 11.46
N ALA A 426 -43.00 3.30 12.69
CA ALA A 426 -41.82 3.17 13.57
C ALA A 426 -40.76 2.24 12.98
N GLN A 427 -41.15 1.10 12.41
CA GLN A 427 -40.22 0.18 11.75
C GLN A 427 -39.59 0.79 10.49
N ALA A 428 -40.34 1.57 9.71
CA ALA A 428 -39.81 2.26 8.54
C ALA A 428 -38.78 3.35 8.93
N GLN A 429 -39.07 4.11 9.99
CA GLN A 429 -38.15 5.12 10.54
C GLN A 429 -36.86 4.48 11.05
N ASP A 430 -36.97 3.39 11.83
CA ASP A 430 -35.82 2.66 12.36
C ASP A 430 -34.92 2.11 11.25
N ARG A 431 -35.52 1.53 10.20
CA ARG A 431 -34.78 1.06 9.00
C ARG A 431 -34.05 2.20 8.29
N SER A 432 -34.70 3.36 8.10
CA SER A 432 -34.07 4.51 7.45
C SER A 432 -32.91 5.09 8.28
N GLY A 433 -33.07 5.14 9.61
CA GLY A 433 -32.00 5.56 10.53
C GLY A 433 -30.82 4.58 10.55
N GLY A 434 -31.10 3.28 10.42
CA GLY A 434 -30.08 2.23 10.27
C GLY A 434 -29.21 2.44 9.03
N LEU A 435 -29.83 2.66 7.87
CA LEU A 435 -29.10 2.87 6.60
C LEU A 435 -28.27 4.17 6.62
N ALA A 436 -28.78 5.25 7.19
CA ALA A 436 -28.01 6.50 7.32
C ALA A 436 -26.74 6.31 8.17
N ARG A 437 -26.84 5.59 9.30
CA ARG A 437 -25.68 5.24 10.13
C ARG A 437 -24.70 4.33 9.40
N GLU A 438 -25.20 3.36 8.63
CA GLU A 438 -24.37 2.48 7.81
C GLU A 438 -23.55 3.28 6.78
N VAL A 439 -24.20 4.21 6.11
CA VAL A 439 -23.57 5.12 5.15
C VAL A 439 -22.45 5.92 5.83
N GLU A 440 -22.73 6.59 6.95
CA GLU A 440 -21.73 7.34 7.70
C GLU A 440 -20.51 6.49 8.11
N GLN A 441 -20.77 5.30 8.65
CA GLN A 441 -19.71 4.36 9.05
C GLN A 441 -18.92 3.85 7.85
N TYR A 442 -19.54 3.69 6.68
CA TYR A 442 -18.86 3.27 5.47
C TYR A 442 -17.90 4.34 4.96
N TYR A 443 -18.31 5.63 4.98
CA TYR A 443 -17.43 6.74 4.62
C TYR A 443 -16.18 6.78 5.52
N ALA A 444 -16.38 6.72 6.84
CA ALA A 444 -15.30 6.78 7.82
C ALA A 444 -14.34 5.59 7.75
N ARG A 445 -14.84 4.39 7.42
CA ARG A 445 -14.04 3.16 7.41
C ARG A 445 -13.39 2.87 6.06
N THR A 446 -14.07 3.16 4.96
CA THR A 446 -13.69 2.68 3.63
C THR A 446 -13.29 3.79 2.68
N VAL A 447 -14.12 4.84 2.56
CA VAL A 447 -13.81 5.93 1.65
C VAL A 447 -12.57 6.69 2.13
N ASP A 448 -12.43 6.88 3.44
CA ASP A 448 -11.21 7.44 4.03
C ASP A 448 -9.99 6.51 3.95
N ALA A 449 -10.19 5.19 3.78
CA ALA A 449 -9.09 4.24 3.58
C ALA A 449 -8.42 4.38 2.20
N ALA A 450 -9.03 5.07 1.23
CA ALA A 450 -8.40 5.33 -0.07
C ALA A 450 -7.11 6.15 0.07
N GLY A 451 -7.06 7.10 1.00
CA GLY A 451 -5.84 7.86 1.31
C GLY A 451 -4.74 6.99 1.91
N ASP A 452 -5.11 6.03 2.75
CA ASP A 452 -4.16 5.04 3.30
C ASP A 452 -3.63 4.12 2.20
N LEU A 453 -4.47 3.74 1.24
CA LEU A 453 -4.06 2.90 0.11
C LEU A 453 -3.10 3.66 -0.82
N ARG A 454 -3.35 4.95 -1.07
CA ARG A 454 -2.42 5.84 -1.77
C ARG A 454 -1.05 5.80 -1.10
N ASP A 455 -0.98 6.06 0.20
CA ASP A 455 0.27 6.03 0.97
C ASP A 455 0.95 4.65 0.90
N ALA A 456 0.21 3.56 1.08
CA ALA A 456 0.75 2.21 1.03
C ALA A 456 1.34 1.86 -0.36
N ILE A 457 0.66 2.24 -1.45
CA ILE A 457 1.14 2.00 -2.82
C ILE A 457 2.43 2.75 -3.10
N PHE A 458 2.52 4.04 -2.73
CA PHE A 458 3.73 4.83 -2.95
C PHE A 458 4.88 4.43 -2.03
N ASN A 459 4.58 4.03 -0.78
CA ASN A 459 5.57 3.44 0.11
C ASN A 459 6.14 2.14 -0.47
N SER A 460 5.28 1.24 -0.96
CA SER A 460 5.70 -0.01 -1.60
C SER A 460 6.54 0.25 -2.86
N ALA A 461 6.12 1.17 -3.73
CA ALA A 461 6.89 1.54 -4.92
C ALA A 461 8.27 2.11 -4.55
N THR A 462 8.32 2.95 -3.51
CA THR A 462 9.59 3.51 -3.01
C THR A 462 10.51 2.41 -2.47
N ARG A 463 9.99 1.46 -1.68
CA ARG A 463 10.75 0.30 -1.20
C ARG A 463 11.30 -0.55 -2.35
N GLN A 464 10.53 -0.74 -3.41
CA GLN A 464 10.97 -1.49 -4.60
C GLN A 464 12.11 -0.77 -5.32
N LEU A 465 12.01 0.54 -5.48
CA LEU A 465 13.07 1.34 -6.11
C LEU A 465 14.35 1.43 -5.27
N LEU A 466 14.23 1.28 -3.94
CA LEU A 466 15.35 1.30 -2.99
C LEU A 466 15.75 -0.10 -2.50
N GLN A 467 15.35 -1.18 -3.18
CA GLN A 467 15.53 -2.53 -2.66
C GLN A 467 17.01 -2.87 -2.37
N VAL A 468 17.94 -2.41 -3.21
CA VAL A 468 19.39 -2.61 -3.00
C VAL A 468 19.86 -1.99 -1.69
N LEU A 469 19.30 -0.83 -1.33
CA LEU A 469 19.60 -0.13 -0.09
C LEU A 469 19.05 -0.88 1.13
N LEU A 470 17.88 -1.49 0.98
CA LEU A 470 17.12 -2.21 2.03
C LEU A 470 17.51 -3.69 2.18
N ASP A 471 18.52 -4.16 1.45
CA ASP A 471 18.93 -5.56 1.50
C ASP A 471 19.48 -5.92 2.89
N SER A 472 19.05 -7.06 3.43
CA SER A 472 19.39 -7.44 4.81
C SER A 472 20.86 -7.80 5.00
N ASP A 473 21.49 -8.35 3.96
CA ASP A 473 22.86 -8.89 4.00
C ASP A 473 23.88 -7.90 3.43
N GLY A 474 23.54 -7.19 2.35
CA GLY A 474 24.42 -6.25 1.66
C GLY A 474 23.96 -4.79 1.67
N GLY A 475 22.80 -4.48 2.25
CA GLY A 475 22.23 -3.14 2.26
C GLY A 475 22.92 -2.19 3.24
N THR A 476 22.36 -1.00 3.38
CA THR A 476 22.97 0.09 4.17
C THR A 476 23.15 -0.30 5.63
N ALA A 477 22.16 -0.95 6.26
CA ALA A 477 22.29 -1.38 7.65
C ALA A 477 23.44 -2.37 7.86
N ALA A 478 23.64 -3.32 6.95
CA ALA A 478 24.73 -4.28 7.01
C ALA A 478 26.10 -3.62 6.81
N GLN A 479 26.20 -2.71 5.83
CA GLN A 479 27.43 -1.95 5.57
C GLN A 479 27.82 -1.06 6.77
N ILE A 480 26.85 -0.40 7.41
CA ILE A 480 27.08 0.39 8.62
C ILE A 480 27.57 -0.49 9.77
N ALA A 481 26.91 -1.63 9.99
CA ALA A 481 27.31 -2.57 11.04
C ALA A 481 28.75 -3.08 10.83
N ALA A 482 29.15 -3.29 9.57
CA ALA A 482 30.49 -3.73 9.19
C ALA A 482 31.56 -2.62 9.26
N ALA A 483 31.18 -1.35 9.13
CA ALA A 483 32.12 -0.22 9.15
C ALA A 483 32.91 -0.09 10.47
N GLY A 484 32.33 -0.58 11.58
CA GLY A 484 33.00 -0.69 12.86
C GLY A 484 33.38 0.66 13.50
N TYR A 485 32.50 1.22 14.33
CA TYR A 485 32.71 2.51 15.01
C TYR A 485 33.54 2.40 16.31
N ALA A 486 34.52 1.50 16.35
CA ALA A 486 35.42 1.31 17.51
C ALA A 486 36.79 1.98 17.28
N ALA A 487 36.85 3.01 16.43
CA ALA A 487 38.09 3.69 16.07
C ALA A 487 38.71 4.44 17.27
N ARG A 488 40.04 4.45 17.36
CA ARG A 488 40.76 5.24 18.39
C ARG A 488 41.20 6.62 17.89
N VAL A 489 41.10 6.83 16.59
CA VAL A 489 41.53 8.06 15.92
C VAL A 489 40.28 8.69 15.31
N PRO A 490 40.09 10.02 15.46
CA PRO A 490 39.00 10.73 14.80
C PRO A 490 39.03 10.49 13.29
N ALA A 491 37.88 10.16 12.71
CA ALA A 491 37.76 9.99 11.28
C ALA A 491 37.95 11.33 10.55
N SER A 492 38.79 11.36 9.52
CA SER A 492 39.00 12.53 8.66
C SER A 492 38.06 12.56 7.44
N SER A 493 37.34 11.46 7.20
CA SER A 493 36.44 11.28 6.06
C SER A 493 35.25 10.41 6.47
N TYR A 494 34.15 10.54 5.70
CA TYR A 494 32.97 9.71 5.84
C TYR A 494 33.23 8.29 5.34
N GLN A 495 32.43 7.35 5.82
CA GLN A 495 32.48 5.93 5.46
C GLN A 495 31.89 5.67 4.07
N PRO A 496 32.40 4.67 3.31
CA PRO A 496 31.95 4.40 1.95
C PRO A 496 30.46 4.10 1.79
N TRP A 497 29.81 3.57 2.84
CA TRP A 497 28.37 3.26 2.83
C TRP A 497 27.52 4.51 2.58
N ALA A 498 27.95 5.68 3.06
CA ALA A 498 27.18 6.92 2.92
C ALA A 498 27.14 7.40 1.47
N ASP A 499 28.25 7.25 0.72
CA ASP A 499 28.25 7.51 -0.73
C ASP A 499 27.45 6.46 -1.50
N ALA A 500 27.54 5.19 -1.10
CA ALA A 500 26.73 4.13 -1.71
C ALA A 500 25.23 4.42 -1.55
N ALA A 501 24.77 4.81 -0.37
CA ALA A 501 23.38 5.21 -0.13
C ALA A 501 22.95 6.42 -0.97
N LEU A 502 23.81 7.45 -1.09
CA LEU A 502 23.53 8.60 -1.96
C LEU A 502 23.46 8.22 -3.45
N ARG A 503 24.25 7.23 -3.89
CA ARG A 503 24.20 6.73 -5.27
C ARG A 503 22.85 6.09 -5.57
N GLU A 504 22.35 5.26 -4.67
CA GLU A 504 21.00 4.66 -4.79
C GLU A 504 19.90 5.75 -4.78
N LEU A 505 20.02 6.77 -3.91
CA LEU A 505 19.09 7.90 -3.87
C LEU A 505 19.10 8.75 -5.15
N ARG A 506 20.25 8.90 -5.81
CA ARG A 506 20.33 9.55 -7.14
C ARG A 506 19.65 8.69 -8.21
N GLY A 507 19.81 7.37 -8.16
CA GLY A 507 19.07 6.44 -9.00
C GLY A 507 17.56 6.58 -8.79
N PHE A 508 17.10 6.60 -7.54
CA PHE A 508 15.71 6.86 -7.18
C PHE A 508 15.21 8.20 -7.74
N ALA A 509 15.98 9.28 -7.60
CA ALA A 509 15.64 10.60 -8.14
C ALA A 509 15.38 10.56 -9.65
N GLN A 510 16.20 9.83 -10.40
CA GLN A 510 16.04 9.66 -11.85
C GLN A 510 14.72 8.93 -12.18
N HIS A 511 14.37 7.87 -11.44
CA HIS A 511 13.12 7.16 -11.64
C HIS A 511 11.89 8.04 -11.36
N VAL A 512 11.94 8.85 -10.30
CA VAL A 512 10.87 9.80 -9.97
C VAL A 512 10.73 10.88 -11.05
N ALA A 513 11.86 11.41 -11.56
CA ALA A 513 11.86 12.41 -12.62
C ALA A 513 11.29 11.88 -13.94
N VAL A 514 11.70 10.67 -14.36
CA VAL A 514 11.22 10.03 -15.60
C VAL A 514 9.71 9.70 -15.54
N ALA A 515 9.17 9.49 -14.35
CA ALA A 515 7.74 9.21 -14.19
C ALA A 515 6.84 10.45 -14.31
N GLU A 516 7.43 11.67 -14.35
CA GLU A 516 6.70 12.95 -14.51
C GLU A 516 5.56 13.12 -13.51
N LEU A 517 5.83 12.79 -12.24
CA LEU A 517 4.80 12.82 -11.21
C LEU A 517 4.37 14.24 -10.85
N PRO A 518 3.10 14.43 -10.43
CA PRO A 518 2.67 15.64 -9.71
C PRO A 518 3.60 15.97 -8.53
N GLY A 519 3.82 17.25 -8.27
CA GLY A 519 4.80 17.70 -7.26
C GLY A 519 4.49 17.22 -5.84
N ASP A 520 3.22 17.09 -5.47
CA ASP A 520 2.77 16.53 -4.19
C ASP A 520 3.14 15.05 -4.06
N LEU A 521 3.00 14.29 -5.15
CA LEU A 521 3.37 12.88 -5.21
C LEU A 521 4.88 12.67 -5.21
N GLN A 522 5.64 13.52 -5.92
CA GLN A 522 7.10 13.51 -5.82
C GLN A 522 7.53 13.74 -4.37
N LYS A 523 6.98 14.76 -3.73
CA LYS A 523 7.23 15.07 -2.32
C LYS A 523 6.93 13.87 -1.42
N GLN A 524 5.75 13.26 -1.55
CA GLN A 524 5.36 12.09 -0.75
C GLN A 524 6.35 10.92 -0.92
N MET A 525 6.75 10.62 -2.17
CA MET A 525 7.73 9.56 -2.43
C MET A 525 9.10 9.86 -1.82
N TRP A 526 9.55 11.10 -1.84
CA TRP A 526 10.80 11.51 -1.18
C TRP A 526 10.72 11.41 0.35
N GLU A 527 9.56 11.70 0.94
CA GLU A 527 9.32 11.49 2.38
C GLU A 527 9.32 10.01 2.76
N HIS A 528 8.80 9.12 1.90
CA HIS A 528 8.97 7.68 2.06
C HIS A 528 10.44 7.28 1.95
N ALA A 529 11.16 7.76 0.93
CA ALA A 529 12.55 7.42 0.69
C ALA A 529 13.42 7.82 1.87
N ALA A 530 13.25 9.04 2.38
CA ALA A 530 13.94 9.52 3.57
C ALA A 530 13.65 8.64 4.79
N ARG A 531 12.37 8.35 5.08
CA ARG A 531 11.99 7.46 6.18
C ARG A 531 12.67 6.09 6.10
N LEU A 532 12.73 5.51 4.90
CA LEU A 532 13.36 4.21 4.66
C LEU A 532 14.88 4.27 4.87
N VAL A 533 15.55 5.22 4.24
CA VAL A 533 17.02 5.36 4.34
C VAL A 533 17.45 5.61 5.77
N PHE A 534 16.84 6.58 6.46
CA PHE A 534 17.19 6.84 7.86
C PHE A 534 16.78 5.71 8.80
N GLY A 535 15.74 4.96 8.45
CA GLY A 535 15.40 3.70 9.13
C GLY A 535 16.52 2.67 9.04
N GLU A 536 17.10 2.46 7.85
CA GLU A 536 18.25 1.57 7.66
C GLU A 536 19.53 2.10 8.33
N VAL A 537 19.74 3.41 8.33
CA VAL A 537 20.88 4.01 9.04
C VAL A 537 20.77 3.77 10.54
N LEU A 538 19.59 4.02 11.11
CA LEU A 538 19.30 3.74 12.52
C LEU A 538 19.47 2.26 12.86
N GLU A 539 18.95 1.38 12.00
CA GLU A 539 19.12 -0.07 12.14
C GLU A 539 20.59 -0.47 12.12
N GLY A 540 21.37 0.05 11.17
CA GLY A 540 22.81 -0.16 11.07
C GLY A 540 23.57 0.31 12.31
N PHE A 541 23.30 1.54 12.78
CA PHE A 541 23.93 2.08 13.99
C PHE A 541 23.57 1.25 15.24
N SER A 542 22.33 0.77 15.32
CA SER A 542 21.93 -0.09 16.45
C SER A 542 22.67 -1.43 16.47
N ARG A 543 23.12 -1.93 15.31
CA ARG A 543 23.90 -3.17 15.21
C ARG A 543 25.39 -2.99 15.53
N CYS A 544 25.86 -1.75 15.73
CA CYS A 544 27.24 -1.48 16.08
C CYS A 544 27.52 -1.87 17.53
N ARG A 545 28.16 -3.04 17.73
CA ARG A 545 28.45 -3.59 19.07
C ARG A 545 29.36 -2.71 19.93
N ARG A 546 30.30 -2.02 19.29
CA ARG A 546 31.31 -1.19 19.97
C ARG A 546 31.33 0.19 19.33
N CYS A 547 31.21 1.22 20.16
CA CYS A 547 31.15 2.61 19.73
C CYS A 547 32.05 3.49 20.62
N SER A 548 33.25 3.82 20.15
CA SER A 548 34.18 4.72 20.84
C SER A 548 33.74 6.18 20.74
N VAL A 549 34.39 7.08 21.49
CA VAL A 549 34.12 8.54 21.40
C VAL A 549 34.35 9.03 19.97
N GLU A 550 35.47 8.63 19.37
CA GLU A 550 35.85 8.96 18.01
C GLU A 550 34.90 8.30 17.00
N GLY A 551 34.41 7.09 17.29
CA GLY A 551 33.38 6.42 16.50
C GLY A 551 32.05 7.16 16.45
N ARG A 552 31.61 7.75 17.57
CA ARG A 552 30.39 8.57 17.61
C ARG A 552 30.53 9.84 16.79
N ALA A 553 31.71 10.46 16.81
CA ALA A 553 32.03 11.58 15.95
C ALA A 553 31.97 11.16 14.47
N ALA A 554 32.50 9.97 14.13
CA ALA A 554 32.41 9.42 12.79
C ALA A 554 30.95 9.12 12.36
N MET A 555 30.09 8.57 13.23
CA MET A 555 28.66 8.40 12.95
C MET A 555 27.98 9.74 12.61
N SER A 556 28.29 10.78 13.37
CA SER A 556 27.75 12.13 13.16
C SER A 556 28.24 12.74 11.84
N LEU A 557 29.52 12.50 11.50
CA LEU A 557 30.13 12.93 10.25
C LEU A 557 29.48 12.24 9.04
N ASP A 558 29.28 10.92 9.11
CA ASP A 558 28.61 10.14 8.06
C ASP A 558 27.17 10.60 7.85
N LEU A 559 26.44 10.82 8.96
CA LEU A 559 25.07 11.30 8.93
C LEU A 559 24.96 12.69 8.30
N GLY A 560 25.87 13.61 8.65
CA GLY A 560 25.92 14.95 8.06
C GLY A 560 26.25 14.95 6.56
N TYR A 561 27.12 14.05 6.11
CA TYR A 561 27.40 13.86 4.69
C TYR A 561 26.17 13.37 3.93
N LEU A 562 25.50 12.33 4.45
CA LEU A 562 24.27 11.78 3.88
C LEU A 562 23.15 12.82 3.84
N GLU A 563 22.95 13.56 4.94
CA GLU A 563 21.95 14.62 5.06
C GLU A 563 22.16 15.73 4.03
N LYS A 564 23.40 16.22 3.89
CA LYS A 564 23.76 17.25 2.91
C LYS A 564 23.50 16.75 1.48
N GLY A 565 23.90 15.53 1.18
CA GLY A 565 23.67 14.92 -0.14
C GLY A 565 22.18 14.72 -0.44
N LEU A 566 21.41 14.24 0.54
CA LEU A 566 19.96 14.05 0.39
C LEU A 566 19.25 15.38 0.20
N ARG A 567 19.58 16.43 0.97
CA ARG A 567 18.98 17.77 0.79
C ARG A 567 19.15 18.32 -0.62
N ALA A 568 20.26 18.02 -1.29
CA ALA A 568 20.49 18.44 -2.66
C ALA A 568 19.59 17.72 -3.68
N LEU A 569 18.97 16.60 -3.31
CA LEU A 569 18.09 15.80 -4.17
C LEU A 569 16.59 16.04 -3.88
N LEU A 570 16.25 16.60 -2.73
CA LEU A 570 14.85 16.76 -2.31
C LEU A 570 14.12 17.79 -3.16
N PRO A 571 12.85 17.54 -3.52
CA PRO A 571 12.00 18.55 -4.09
C PRO A 571 11.66 19.62 -3.03
N PRO A 572 11.34 20.85 -3.47
CA PRO A 572 10.96 21.93 -2.55
C PRO A 572 9.85 21.51 -1.59
N GLY A 573 10.08 21.72 -0.30
CA GLY A 573 9.08 21.46 0.75
C GLY A 573 8.95 19.99 1.19
N ALA A 574 9.76 19.06 0.69
CA ALA A 574 9.81 17.69 1.23
C ALA A 574 10.44 17.65 2.62
N ALA A 575 9.78 16.98 3.56
CA ALA A 575 10.20 16.94 4.96
C ALA A 575 11.12 15.74 5.25
N VAL A 576 12.34 16.02 5.68
CA VAL A 576 13.31 14.98 6.12
C VAL A 576 13.66 15.11 7.62
N ALA A 577 13.33 16.25 8.22
CA ALA A 577 13.72 16.60 9.59
C ALA A 577 13.28 15.55 10.62
N GLY A 578 12.07 14.98 10.49
CA GLY A 578 11.57 13.98 11.43
C GLY A 578 12.41 12.70 11.47
N SER A 579 12.73 12.13 10.30
CA SER A 579 13.53 10.90 10.19
C SER A 579 14.98 11.12 10.60
N LEU A 580 15.57 12.25 10.18
CA LEU A 580 16.92 12.62 10.59
C LEU A 580 17.02 12.82 12.11
N ARG A 581 16.04 13.50 12.73
CA ARG A 581 15.99 13.73 14.18
C ARG A 581 16.08 12.41 14.95
N LEU A 582 15.41 11.36 14.47
CA LEU A 582 15.46 10.05 15.13
C LEU A 582 16.88 9.48 15.12
N VAL A 583 17.57 9.51 13.98
CA VAL A 583 18.95 9.00 13.89
C VAL A 583 19.92 9.85 14.71
N ASP A 584 19.84 11.17 14.57
CA ASP A 584 20.67 12.12 15.34
C ASP A 584 20.44 11.98 16.86
N GLY A 585 19.18 11.85 17.29
CA GLY A 585 18.83 11.58 18.69
C GLY A 585 19.42 10.27 19.22
N TYR A 586 19.45 9.22 18.39
CA TYR A 586 20.07 7.94 18.76
C TYR A 586 21.59 8.06 18.89
N VAL A 587 22.25 8.77 17.97
CA VAL A 587 23.70 9.04 18.05
C VAL A 587 24.03 9.88 19.28
N LYS A 588 23.21 10.88 19.59
CA LYS A 588 23.36 11.73 20.79
C LYS A 588 23.18 10.95 22.09
N ALA A 589 22.37 9.90 22.09
CA ALA A 589 22.16 9.06 23.26
C ALA A 589 23.46 8.43 23.78
N PHE A 590 24.40 8.12 22.89
CA PHE A 590 25.70 7.58 23.31
C PHE A 590 26.59 8.57 24.09
N TYR A 591 26.27 9.86 24.09
CA TYR A 591 26.98 10.88 24.87
C TYR A 591 26.35 11.11 26.26
N MET A 592 25.22 10.46 26.56
CA MET A 592 24.57 10.60 27.85
C MET A 592 25.34 9.82 28.94
N PRO A 593 25.31 10.32 30.19
CA PRO A 593 25.77 9.54 31.35
C PRO A 593 24.99 8.24 31.49
N TRP A 594 25.62 7.21 32.04
CA TRP A 594 25.00 5.89 32.26
C TRP A 594 23.75 5.98 33.15
N GLU A 595 23.74 6.92 34.09
CA GLU A 595 22.68 7.16 35.07
C GLU A 595 21.41 7.73 34.43
N GLU A 596 21.54 8.47 33.33
CA GLU A 596 20.42 9.10 32.62
C GLU A 596 19.81 8.18 31.55
N LEU A 597 20.57 7.17 31.11
CA LEU A 597 20.17 6.27 30.03
C LEU A 597 18.84 5.52 30.28
N PRO A 598 18.51 5.02 31.50
CA PRO A 598 17.21 4.39 31.76
C PRO A 598 16.03 5.32 31.50
N ARG A 599 16.12 6.55 31.98
CA ARG A 599 15.05 7.54 31.81
C ARG A 599 14.89 7.91 30.34
N TRP A 600 16.00 8.06 29.62
CA TRP A 600 15.94 8.30 28.18
C TRP A 600 15.32 7.11 27.43
N ALA A 601 15.72 5.89 27.76
CA ALA A 601 15.19 4.66 27.17
C ALA A 601 13.67 4.55 27.36
N GLN A 602 13.15 4.90 28.55
CA GLN A 602 11.72 4.95 28.84
C GLN A 602 10.98 5.96 27.95
N LEU A 603 11.49 7.19 27.88
CA LEU A 603 10.86 8.27 27.13
C LEU A 603 10.82 8.00 25.62
N HIS A 604 11.83 7.32 25.08
CA HIS A 604 11.98 7.07 23.66
C HIS A 604 11.64 5.64 23.22
N LEU A 605 11.01 4.85 24.10
CA LEU A 605 10.68 3.45 23.87
C LEU A 605 9.75 3.24 22.67
N ALA A 606 8.73 4.10 22.56
CA ALA A 606 7.79 4.08 21.44
C ALA A 606 8.45 4.53 20.12
N GLU A 607 9.49 5.38 20.18
CA GLU A 607 10.15 5.93 19.00
C GLU A 607 11.17 4.95 18.39
N TYR A 608 12.02 4.31 19.21
CA TYR A 608 13.09 3.44 18.73
C TYR A 608 12.75 1.95 18.77
N GLY A 609 11.80 1.57 19.62
CA GLY A 609 11.49 0.18 19.91
C GLY A 609 12.50 -0.48 20.85
N LYS A 610 12.03 -1.53 21.54
CA LYS A 610 12.78 -2.26 22.56
C LYS A 610 14.14 -2.77 22.08
N ALA A 611 14.18 -3.40 20.91
CA ALA A 611 15.38 -4.08 20.41
C ALA A 611 16.56 -3.11 20.25
N ARG A 612 16.33 -1.94 19.65
CA ARG A 612 17.37 -0.93 19.41
C ARG A 612 17.86 -0.26 20.68
N ILE A 613 16.96 -0.08 21.65
CA ILE A 613 17.31 0.45 22.98
C ILE A 613 18.18 -0.54 23.75
N LEU A 614 17.85 -1.83 23.74
CA LEU A 614 18.68 -2.84 24.40
C LEU A 614 20.09 -2.92 23.77
N LEU A 615 20.19 -2.82 22.45
CA LEU A 615 21.48 -2.77 21.76
C LEU A 615 22.31 -1.51 22.12
N LEU A 616 21.64 -0.36 22.29
CA LEU A 616 22.30 0.86 22.77
C LEU A 616 22.85 0.69 24.19
N ILE A 617 22.03 0.15 25.10
CA ILE A 617 22.42 -0.12 26.49
C ILE A 617 23.61 -1.07 26.54
N ASP A 618 23.60 -2.10 25.69
CA ASP A 618 24.69 -3.06 25.59
C ASP A 618 26.00 -2.39 25.15
N ALA A 619 25.95 -1.55 24.12
CA ALA A 619 27.11 -0.82 23.64
C ALA A 619 27.63 0.21 24.66
N MET A 620 26.73 0.92 25.35
CA MET A 620 27.10 1.89 26.39
C MET A 620 27.65 1.20 27.65
N ALA A 621 27.07 0.09 28.08
CA ALA A 621 27.56 -0.69 29.22
C ALA A 621 29.02 -1.13 29.00
N GLU A 622 29.36 -1.55 27.77
CA GLU A 622 30.73 -1.87 27.40
C GLU A 622 31.64 -0.64 27.44
N ALA A 623 31.20 0.49 26.87
CA ALA A 623 31.97 1.73 26.85
C ALA A 623 32.26 2.31 28.25
N TYR A 624 31.32 2.16 29.19
CA TYR A 624 31.46 2.60 30.58
C TYR A 624 32.07 1.54 31.53
N GLY A 625 32.41 0.35 31.03
CA GLY A 625 32.95 -0.73 31.88
C GLY A 625 31.96 -1.25 32.93
N VAL A 626 30.66 -1.17 32.64
CA VAL A 626 29.59 -1.56 33.57
C VAL A 626 29.58 -3.07 33.75
N LYS A 627 29.51 -3.52 35.01
CA LYS A 627 29.44 -4.95 35.35
C LYS A 627 28.17 -5.59 34.77
N ARG A 628 28.29 -6.86 34.35
CA ARG A 628 27.18 -7.65 33.79
C ARG A 628 25.91 -7.62 34.64
N ALA A 629 26.03 -7.62 35.97
CA ALA A 629 24.89 -7.56 36.88
C ALA A 629 24.09 -6.26 36.77
N ALA A 630 24.77 -5.10 36.71
CA ALA A 630 24.12 -3.79 36.58
C ALA A 630 23.46 -3.64 35.20
N ARG A 631 24.11 -4.14 34.14
CA ARG A 631 23.51 -4.22 32.80
C ARG A 631 22.24 -5.07 32.78
N ALA A 632 22.28 -6.26 33.40
CA ALA A 632 21.13 -7.16 33.47
C ALA A 632 19.97 -6.54 34.27
N ALA A 633 20.26 -5.85 35.38
CA ALA A 633 19.26 -5.16 36.18
C ALA A 633 18.54 -4.06 35.38
N MET A 634 19.28 -3.25 34.60
CA MET A 634 18.67 -2.22 33.75
C MET A 634 17.81 -2.80 32.64
N ALA A 635 18.27 -3.87 31.99
CA ALA A 635 17.48 -4.56 30.96
C ALA A 635 16.20 -5.15 31.55
N GLU A 636 16.25 -5.70 32.77
CA GLU A 636 15.06 -6.24 33.44
C GLU A 636 14.09 -5.15 33.89
N GLN A 637 14.60 -4.02 34.37
CA GLN A 637 13.77 -2.85 34.67
C GLN A 637 12.97 -2.42 33.43
N LEU A 638 13.63 -2.26 32.29
CA LEU A 638 12.95 -1.92 31.02
C LEU A 638 11.97 -3.00 30.57
N ASN A 639 12.27 -4.28 30.80
CA ASN A 639 11.34 -5.38 30.52
C ASN A 639 10.08 -5.30 31.39
N SER A 640 10.23 -4.95 32.66
CA SER A 640 9.11 -4.85 33.60
C SER A 640 8.17 -3.70 33.23
N GLU A 641 8.71 -2.52 32.94
CA GLU A 641 7.93 -1.35 32.54
C GLU A 641 7.21 -1.58 31.21
N LEU A 642 7.84 -2.26 30.25
CA LEU A 642 7.19 -2.63 28.98
C LEU A 642 5.97 -3.52 29.15
N ARG A 643 5.95 -4.39 30.16
CA ARG A 643 4.79 -5.24 30.45
C ARG A 643 3.63 -4.44 31.05
N GLU A 644 3.90 -3.28 31.65
CA GLU A 644 2.85 -2.40 32.17
C GLU A 644 2.20 -1.57 31.07
N PHE A 645 2.92 -1.31 29.97
CA PHE A 645 2.42 -0.56 28.81
C PHE A 645 1.69 -1.41 27.76
N ALA A 646 1.91 -2.72 27.74
CA ALA A 646 1.29 -3.68 26.83
C ALA A 646 0.02 -4.29 27.43
#